data_AF-A0A1G2Y5S6-F1
#
_entry.id   AF-A0A1G2Y5S6-F1
#
_cell.length_a   1.000
_cell.length_b   1.000
_cell.length_c   1.000
_cell.angle_alpha   90.00
_cell.angle_beta   90.00
_cell.angle_gamma   90.00
#
_symmetry.space_group_name_H-M   'P 1'
#
loop_
_entity.id
_entity.type
_entity.pdbx_description
1 polymer ?
#
loop_
_entity_poly.entity_id
_entity_poly.type
_entity_poly.pdbx_seq_one_letter_code
_entity_poly.pdbx_strand_id
1 'polypeptide(L)'
;MSTGKNIIRLSLICLFSLLMNASALHAAHESFFLNSSAFNPNQPDYAVQFGFYPSGYSDGWLWYGEEMLSGEWAAAITYNGIHNNHSNWLESHFSYPYWNPDTRFVPDSWPDSTPRLTAQSIIHDPNIQVMIDYKLIDLGEDGYVAMPFYPQSYSGSDVPYARSERYILIQSYNIKNTTSNNITGVKFYQMLTGWYAGMYNCTYSNALIPGLLDGSYDPCNPNSPIAFKYVSTQWTNGTDPNYIEWECFCSTLEPTWIDSGIYDTGSGGDETPGYTTYRIRNCNLNDDPNIYDTYAVAGSMGWDLGTLAPGQTKSITLAAMFGTGPVQYATPIPPLPEGIEININKYDDVNDGDCVVTSTPTIESDINYTIDYSIMGNPWNPNPIEVNEICIVDFLPKSGVDFVSAEPNTYDYNDITKTVTWEIGDVNIRGLGVVGFHSVKVKVREDCPQGTTLTNTVKIYSGGNLIKTATEYTNICCTYDTVFVDDDAEPNGNGRTWDTAYDNLQDAFTNVLAGNHGCADKIFVAAGTYYPTDDPQDTSATFQLINSINIYGHFAGCETSPDQRNLADSNFTSVLSGDPDIDNDRDIYNVVTAANCTIDGFTIKKGASYGILCDADSPTIQNCVITDNVKGIYCDNGSHTNIFNTFVNYNSSDGVMSWNANTKVNIDQCTIRNCSPGVGVNSNTEANITNTIIDHCGKAIDSFGNINVDKCTISENTGWWKPAIQLNYGSGNIKDSIISGTQGDSGIAAYAELIVERCEISQNNGYGVYIGWEVTNVNVLNNWIFKNQDSGVYTDSFAEIRNNTIVSNNSYGFSGSGDPNINSNIIYWNNSSCEQFDDSWNSFTKVNYNCVQDGYNGTGNIPDNPQFVDSVNDDYHLIAESNCIDAGNQLFTTSTETDIDGEDRIINGCVDIGADEFQPYDLTGENQTQDGFINFLDYAVYVEDGNIDFEDFAVFCSYWLTPSDWQGIGGSGAYFEDTPYECQQQMMMGFMELESEQMMIAEPEPVDIEMLVNWLDDLWQNDEEIRNSMTEEEFLNFRNAIEELE
;
A
#
# COMPACT_ATOMS: atom_id res chain seq x y z
N MET A 1 34.73 -5.92 26.57
CA MET A 1 35.51 -6.57 25.47
C MET A 1 34.63 -7.25 24.40
N SER A 2 33.35 -6.89 24.23
CA SER A 2 32.42 -7.57 23.31
C SER A 2 32.71 -7.32 21.82
N THR A 3 33.19 -6.13 21.45
CA THR A 3 33.41 -5.67 20.06
C THR A 3 34.45 -6.46 19.26
N GLY A 4 35.35 -7.22 19.91
CA GLY A 4 36.41 -7.96 19.22
C GLY A 4 35.96 -9.19 18.41
N LYS A 5 34.78 -9.78 18.72
CA LYS A 5 34.37 -11.08 18.17
C LYS A 5 33.97 -11.05 16.68
N ASN A 6 33.48 -9.92 16.17
CA ASN A 6 32.98 -9.84 14.79
C ASN A 6 34.08 -9.47 13.77
N ILE A 7 35.07 -8.66 14.17
CA ILE A 7 36.12 -8.14 13.27
C ILE A 7 36.96 -9.29 12.68
N ILE A 8 37.35 -10.26 13.52
CA ILE A 8 38.20 -11.40 13.12
C ILE A 8 37.48 -12.34 12.13
N ARG A 9 36.14 -12.45 12.18
CA ARG A 9 35.37 -13.29 11.25
C ARG A 9 35.41 -12.78 9.81
N LEU A 10 35.46 -11.45 9.60
CA LEU A 10 35.46 -10.83 8.28
C LEU A 10 36.83 -10.94 7.56
N SER A 11 37.92 -10.68 8.27
CA SER A 11 39.27 -10.55 7.66
C SER A 11 39.76 -11.81 6.92
N LEU A 12 39.39 -13.01 7.41
CA LEU A 12 39.88 -14.28 6.86
C LEU A 12 39.14 -14.75 5.58
N ILE A 13 37.93 -14.24 5.32
CA ILE A 13 37.13 -14.63 4.15
C ILE A 13 37.55 -13.81 2.93
N CYS A 14 37.75 -12.49 3.09
CA CYS A 14 38.12 -11.58 1.99
C CYS A 14 39.46 -11.94 1.31
N LEU A 15 40.39 -12.56 2.04
CA LEU A 15 41.74 -12.87 1.54
C LEU A 15 41.76 -13.91 0.39
N PHE A 16 40.71 -14.72 0.24
CA PHE A 16 40.64 -15.77 -0.79
C PHE A 16 40.10 -15.29 -2.15
N SER A 17 39.39 -14.16 -2.19
CA SER A 17 38.62 -13.73 -3.38
C SER A 17 39.42 -12.91 -4.39
N LEU A 18 40.49 -12.23 -3.96
CA LEU A 18 41.16 -11.15 -4.71
C LEU A 18 42.17 -11.60 -5.79
N LEU A 19 42.29 -12.89 -6.08
CA LEU A 19 43.42 -13.44 -6.85
C LEU A 19 43.21 -13.67 -8.37
N MET A 20 42.07 -13.26 -8.99
CA MET A 20 41.77 -13.59 -10.40
C MET A 20 41.30 -12.46 -11.35
N ASN A 21 42.25 -11.57 -11.72
CA ASN A 21 42.37 -10.88 -13.03
C ASN A 21 41.35 -9.78 -13.43
N ALA A 22 41.77 -8.93 -14.40
CA ALA A 22 41.05 -7.74 -14.88
C ALA A 22 41.36 -7.38 -16.36
N SER A 23 40.68 -6.35 -16.90
CA SER A 23 40.95 -5.57 -18.15
C SER A 23 40.49 -6.18 -19.52
N ALA A 24 40.07 -5.45 -20.58
CA ALA A 24 39.72 -4.02 -20.76
C ALA A 24 39.16 -3.61 -22.18
N LEU A 25 38.39 -2.50 -22.23
CA LEU A 25 38.31 -1.38 -23.24
C LEU A 25 37.56 -1.43 -24.63
N HIS A 26 36.66 -0.42 -24.84
CA HIS A 26 36.57 0.62 -25.93
C HIS A 26 35.54 0.63 -27.14
N ALA A 27 34.62 1.63 -27.14
CA ALA A 27 34.23 2.65 -28.19
C ALA A 27 33.61 2.29 -29.59
N ALA A 28 32.81 3.11 -30.33
CA ALA A 28 31.94 4.33 -30.13
C ALA A 28 31.24 4.81 -31.48
N HIS A 29 30.22 5.73 -31.45
CA HIS A 29 29.83 6.85 -32.44
C HIS A 29 28.32 7.12 -32.85
N GLU A 30 27.89 8.41 -32.72
CA GLU A 30 27.07 9.33 -33.60
C GLU A 30 25.51 9.30 -33.87
N SER A 31 24.75 10.17 -33.16
CA SER A 31 24.02 11.42 -33.59
C SER A 31 22.89 11.54 -34.67
N PHE A 32 21.75 12.24 -34.36
CA PHE A 32 21.11 13.38 -35.14
C PHE A 32 19.90 14.12 -34.43
N PHE A 33 19.33 15.22 -35.00
CA PHE A 33 18.45 16.26 -34.35
C PHE A 33 16.96 16.36 -34.90
N LEU A 34 16.02 17.35 -34.71
CA LEU A 34 16.05 18.83 -34.47
C LEU A 34 14.63 19.56 -34.26
N ASN A 35 14.34 20.29 -33.14
CA ASN A 35 13.41 21.48 -32.93
C ASN A 35 11.84 21.48 -33.22
N SER A 36 10.94 22.41 -32.79
CA SER A 36 10.83 23.48 -31.70
C SER A 36 9.51 24.35 -31.69
N SER A 37 9.08 24.92 -30.53
CA SER A 37 8.42 26.27 -30.29
C SER A 37 6.95 26.62 -30.74
N ALA A 38 6.16 27.62 -30.23
CA ALA A 38 6.08 28.42 -28.95
C ALA A 38 4.94 29.54 -28.88
N PHE A 39 4.48 29.92 -27.64
CA PHE A 39 4.00 31.27 -27.12
C PHE A 39 2.59 31.96 -27.36
N ASN A 40 1.68 31.93 -26.35
CA ASN A 40 1.18 32.99 -25.39
C ASN A 40 0.59 34.41 -25.84
N PRO A 41 0.01 35.29 -24.95
CA PRO A 41 -1.41 35.48 -24.51
C PRO A 41 -2.15 36.81 -24.92
N ASN A 42 -3.46 36.98 -24.60
CA ASN A 42 -4.08 38.19 -23.93
C ASN A 42 -5.63 38.14 -23.68
N GLN A 43 -6.12 38.87 -22.65
CA GLN A 43 -7.49 39.00 -22.03
C GLN A 43 -8.59 39.79 -22.81
N PRO A 44 -9.88 39.98 -22.34
CA PRO A 44 -10.80 39.17 -21.48
C PRO A 44 -12.32 39.13 -21.91
N ASP A 45 -13.14 38.33 -21.19
CA ASP A 45 -14.59 38.37 -20.85
C ASP A 45 -15.70 39.00 -21.74
N TYR A 46 -16.73 38.20 -22.09
CA TYR A 46 -18.19 38.50 -21.99
C TYR A 46 -19.03 37.21 -22.16
N ALA A 47 -20.13 37.04 -21.39
CA ALA A 47 -20.93 35.79 -21.33
C ALA A 47 -22.07 35.68 -22.37
N VAL A 48 -22.62 34.46 -22.57
CA VAL A 48 -23.46 34.09 -23.73
C VAL A 48 -24.71 33.26 -23.38
N GLN A 49 -25.78 33.39 -24.17
CA GLN A 49 -26.93 32.46 -24.23
C GLN A 49 -26.89 31.59 -25.50
N PHE A 50 -27.29 30.33 -25.41
CA PHE A 50 -27.52 29.43 -26.55
C PHE A 50 -28.83 28.63 -26.38
N GLY A 51 -29.34 28.07 -27.48
CA GLY A 51 -30.50 27.19 -27.53
C GLY A 51 -30.55 26.46 -28.88
N PHE A 52 -31.09 25.24 -28.91
CA PHE A 52 -31.15 24.36 -30.08
C PHE A 52 -32.60 23.97 -30.36
N TYR A 53 -33.01 23.96 -31.64
CA TYR A 53 -34.38 23.64 -32.06
C TYR A 53 -34.38 22.51 -33.11
N PRO A 54 -35.04 21.35 -32.86
CA PRO A 54 -35.21 20.24 -33.81
C PRO A 54 -36.14 20.52 -35.03
N SER A 55 -35.94 21.66 -35.69
CA SER A 55 -36.49 22.04 -37.01
C SER A 55 -38.02 22.31 -37.15
N GLY A 56 -38.36 23.34 -37.93
CA GLY A 56 -39.54 23.28 -38.81
C GLY A 56 -40.96 23.33 -38.22
N TYR A 57 -41.27 24.31 -37.34
CA TYR A 57 -42.58 24.62 -36.73
C TYR A 57 -42.92 23.91 -35.39
N SER A 58 -42.44 24.47 -34.29
CA SER A 58 -43.26 24.67 -33.08
C SER A 58 -43.58 26.18 -32.91
N ASP A 59 -44.66 26.52 -32.20
CA ASP A 59 -45.31 27.84 -32.35
C ASP A 59 -44.90 28.89 -31.30
N GLY A 60 -43.93 29.74 -31.65
CA GLY A 60 -44.04 31.19 -31.46
C GLY A 60 -44.03 31.83 -30.05
N TRP A 61 -43.87 31.09 -28.95
CA TRP A 61 -44.00 31.63 -27.57
C TRP A 61 -42.73 31.51 -26.70
N LEU A 62 -41.68 32.26 -27.05
CA LEU A 62 -40.46 32.43 -26.25
C LEU A 62 -40.67 33.29 -24.97
N TRP A 63 -41.48 32.81 -24.03
CA TRP A 63 -41.57 33.32 -22.66
C TRP A 63 -41.31 32.14 -21.70
N TYR A 64 -40.33 32.30 -20.80
CA TYR A 64 -39.87 31.29 -19.82
C TYR A 64 -39.08 30.08 -20.35
N GLY A 65 -38.16 30.30 -21.30
CA GLY A 65 -36.74 29.95 -21.07
C GLY A 65 -36.29 28.49 -20.95
N GLU A 66 -37.15 27.50 -21.10
CA GLU A 66 -36.87 26.09 -20.77
C GLU A 66 -37.03 25.21 -22.02
N GLU A 67 -35.99 25.08 -22.85
CA GLU A 67 -35.92 24.05 -23.91
C GLU A 67 -34.48 23.86 -24.45
N MET A 68 -33.83 22.73 -24.10
CA MET A 68 -32.73 22.14 -24.86
C MET A 68 -32.75 20.61 -24.68
N LEU A 69 -32.54 19.89 -25.78
CA LEU A 69 -32.44 18.41 -25.88
C LEU A 69 -33.66 17.66 -25.34
N SER A 70 -34.64 17.38 -26.21
CA SER A 70 -35.97 16.86 -25.87
C SER A 70 -36.01 15.38 -25.43
N GLY A 71 -35.04 14.91 -24.63
CA GLY A 71 -35.18 13.63 -23.94
C GLY A 71 -34.14 13.20 -22.91
N GLU A 72 -33.20 14.06 -22.54
CA GLU A 72 -32.05 13.66 -21.72
C GLU A 72 -32.11 14.12 -20.24
N TRP A 73 -33.08 14.98 -19.89
CA TRP A 73 -33.02 15.88 -18.72
C TRP A 73 -32.86 15.25 -17.35
N ALA A 74 -33.18 13.96 -17.19
CA ALA A 74 -33.34 13.35 -15.89
C ALA A 74 -32.69 11.96 -15.84
N ALA A 75 -31.76 11.82 -14.90
CA ALA A 75 -31.20 10.54 -14.48
C ALA A 75 -31.41 10.36 -12.97
N ALA A 76 -31.41 9.13 -12.49
CA ALA A 76 -31.64 8.80 -11.09
C ALA A 76 -30.74 7.66 -10.61
N ILE A 77 -30.48 7.62 -9.31
CA ILE A 77 -29.74 6.55 -8.63
C ILE A 77 -30.53 6.05 -7.42
N THR A 78 -30.46 4.74 -7.17
CA THR A 78 -31.05 4.12 -5.96
C THR A 78 -30.15 3.01 -5.45
N TYR A 79 -30.22 2.72 -4.14
CA TYR A 79 -29.43 1.66 -3.50
C TYR A 79 -30.09 1.18 -2.20
N ASN A 80 -29.70 0.01 -1.70
CA ASN A 80 -30.24 -0.54 -0.45
C ASN A 80 -29.89 0.38 0.73
N GLY A 81 -30.89 0.92 1.41
CA GLY A 81 -30.70 1.85 2.53
C GLY A 81 -30.49 3.31 2.12
N ILE A 82 -30.77 3.69 0.86
CA ILE A 82 -30.88 5.08 0.43
C ILE A 82 -31.87 5.85 1.31
N HIS A 83 -31.63 7.15 1.52
CA HIS A 83 -32.38 7.94 2.50
C HIS A 83 -33.89 7.92 2.21
N ASN A 84 -34.70 7.63 3.24
CA ASN A 84 -36.15 7.38 3.15
C ASN A 84 -36.60 6.22 2.23
N ASN A 85 -35.69 5.37 1.72
CA ASN A 85 -35.94 4.38 0.65
C ASN A 85 -36.40 5.00 -0.69
N HIS A 86 -36.11 6.28 -0.94
CA HIS A 86 -36.48 6.95 -2.19
C HIS A 86 -35.27 7.01 -3.13
N SER A 87 -35.51 6.88 -4.44
CA SER A 87 -34.46 7.07 -5.44
C SER A 87 -34.05 8.55 -5.50
N ASN A 88 -32.74 8.83 -5.50
CA ASN A 88 -32.21 10.19 -5.58
C ASN A 88 -32.13 10.62 -7.05
N TRP A 89 -32.79 11.72 -7.39
CA TRP A 89 -32.74 12.32 -8.73
C TRP A 89 -31.45 13.12 -8.86
N LEU A 90 -30.74 12.93 -9.98
CA LEU A 90 -29.46 13.58 -10.23
C LEU A 90 -29.61 15.08 -10.54
N GLU A 91 -30.77 15.50 -11.03
CA GLU A 91 -31.26 16.88 -11.02
C GLU A 91 -32.76 16.88 -10.64
N SER A 92 -33.22 17.88 -9.89
CA SER A 92 -34.64 17.96 -9.46
C SER A 92 -35.44 19.07 -10.15
N HIS A 93 -34.79 20.18 -10.50
CA HIS A 93 -35.33 21.24 -11.34
C HIS A 93 -34.17 21.88 -12.09
N PHE A 94 -34.08 21.69 -13.42
CA PHE A 94 -33.01 22.29 -14.23
C PHE A 94 -33.23 23.79 -14.43
N SER A 95 -32.99 24.55 -13.36
CA SER A 95 -32.67 25.97 -13.44
C SER A 95 -31.49 26.11 -14.40
N TYR A 96 -31.55 27.04 -15.36
CA TYR A 96 -30.47 27.32 -16.32
C TYR A 96 -29.08 27.14 -15.69
N PRO A 97 -28.12 26.45 -16.35
CA PRO A 97 -26.79 26.24 -15.80
C PRO A 97 -26.14 27.59 -15.49
N TYR A 98 -26.14 27.95 -14.23
CA TYR A 98 -25.65 29.24 -13.75
C TYR A 98 -24.13 29.08 -13.57
N TRP A 99 -23.41 29.26 -14.66
CA TRP A 99 -21.96 29.11 -14.69
C TRP A 99 -21.32 30.00 -13.61
N ASN A 100 -20.66 29.34 -12.64
CA ASN A 100 -19.97 29.91 -11.46
C ASN A 100 -20.90 30.27 -10.27
N PRO A 101 -20.52 30.03 -8.98
CA PRO A 101 -19.20 29.59 -8.48
C PRO A 101 -19.22 28.44 -7.44
N ASP A 102 -18.65 27.28 -7.78
CA ASP A 102 -17.96 26.39 -6.82
C ASP A 102 -17.13 25.31 -7.54
N THR A 103 -17.53 24.88 -8.75
CA THR A 103 -16.65 24.13 -9.66
C THR A 103 -15.51 25.02 -10.18
N ARG A 104 -14.26 24.64 -9.88
CA ARG A 104 -13.07 25.45 -10.20
C ARG A 104 -12.53 25.14 -11.59
N PHE A 105 -12.47 26.18 -12.42
CA PHE A 105 -11.60 26.25 -13.62
C PHE A 105 -10.49 27.31 -13.39
N VAL A 106 -9.69 27.59 -14.44
CA VAL A 106 -8.59 28.57 -14.58
C VAL A 106 -7.34 28.37 -13.71
N PRO A 107 -6.14 28.88 -14.12
CA PRO A 107 -5.78 29.66 -15.33
C PRO A 107 -4.79 28.90 -16.27
N ASP A 108 -4.30 29.43 -17.40
CA ASP A 108 -4.31 30.82 -17.90
C ASP A 108 -4.38 30.93 -19.44
N SER A 109 -4.69 32.14 -19.93
CA SER A 109 -4.53 32.64 -21.31
C SER A 109 -5.32 31.96 -22.46
N TRP A 110 -6.27 32.72 -23.01
CA TRP A 110 -6.67 32.63 -24.42
C TRP A 110 -5.63 33.39 -25.30
N PRO A 111 -5.54 33.12 -26.62
CA PRO A 111 -6.56 32.49 -27.47
C PRO A 111 -6.14 31.25 -28.27
N ASP A 112 -7.05 30.28 -28.36
CA ASP A 112 -7.15 29.41 -29.54
C ASP A 112 -8.61 29.40 -30.02
N SER A 113 -8.81 29.23 -31.32
CA SER A 113 -10.12 29.39 -31.99
C SER A 113 -10.91 28.07 -32.13
N THR A 114 -10.60 27.10 -31.28
CA THR A 114 -11.22 25.78 -31.19
C THR A 114 -12.31 25.77 -30.10
N PRO A 115 -13.58 25.44 -30.40
CA PRO A 115 -14.60 25.33 -29.38
C PRO A 115 -14.27 24.15 -28.45
N ARG A 116 -14.28 24.39 -27.12
CA ARG A 116 -14.09 23.32 -26.14
C ARG A 116 -15.32 22.42 -26.12
N LEU A 117 -15.18 21.24 -26.74
CA LEU A 117 -16.23 20.24 -26.90
C LEU A 117 -16.46 19.37 -25.66
N THR A 118 -15.90 19.72 -24.49
CA THR A 118 -15.97 18.93 -23.25
C THR A 118 -16.28 19.78 -22.01
N ALA A 119 -16.97 19.19 -21.04
CA ALA A 119 -17.30 19.77 -19.74
C ALA A 119 -17.45 18.67 -18.67
N GLN A 120 -17.54 19.03 -17.38
CA GLN A 120 -17.79 18.08 -16.28
C GLN A 120 -18.72 18.70 -15.22
N SER A 121 -19.60 17.88 -14.64
CA SER A 121 -20.43 18.19 -13.45
C SER A 121 -20.16 17.16 -12.34
N ILE A 122 -20.47 17.51 -11.09
CA ILE A 122 -20.40 16.59 -9.94
C ILE A 122 -21.67 16.72 -9.11
N ILE A 123 -22.27 15.58 -8.75
CA ILE A 123 -23.47 15.46 -7.93
C ILE A 123 -23.12 14.66 -6.68
N HIS A 124 -23.57 15.13 -5.53
CA HIS A 124 -23.22 14.59 -4.23
C HIS A 124 -24.46 14.03 -3.52
N ASP A 125 -24.55 12.69 -3.43
CA ASP A 125 -25.38 11.98 -2.45
C ASP A 125 -24.55 11.78 -1.16
N PRO A 126 -25.15 11.67 0.04
CA PRO A 126 -24.40 11.45 1.27
C PRO A 126 -23.51 10.19 1.27
N ASN A 127 -23.83 9.19 0.45
CA ASN A 127 -23.08 7.93 0.37
C ASN A 127 -22.40 7.69 -1.00
N ILE A 128 -22.78 8.45 -2.04
CA ILE A 128 -22.26 8.27 -3.41
C ILE A 128 -21.93 9.63 -4.05
N GLN A 129 -20.80 9.71 -4.73
CA GLN A 129 -20.48 10.80 -5.65
C GLN A 129 -20.76 10.34 -7.09
N VAL A 130 -21.41 11.18 -7.90
CA VAL A 130 -21.57 10.96 -9.34
C VAL A 130 -20.92 12.11 -10.10
N MET A 131 -19.80 11.85 -10.76
CA MET A 131 -19.15 12.80 -11.67
C MET A 131 -19.63 12.53 -13.10
N ILE A 132 -20.07 13.54 -13.83
CA ILE A 132 -20.59 13.42 -15.20
C ILE A 132 -19.68 14.17 -16.15
N ASP A 133 -18.96 13.47 -17.03
CA ASP A 133 -18.19 14.09 -18.11
C ASP A 133 -19.05 14.21 -19.37
N TYR A 134 -19.18 15.42 -19.91
CA TYR A 134 -19.89 15.70 -21.15
C TYR A 134 -18.91 15.88 -22.30
N LYS A 135 -19.22 15.33 -23.47
CA LYS A 135 -18.45 15.56 -24.71
C LYS A 135 -19.37 15.65 -25.92
N LEU A 136 -19.38 16.78 -26.61
CA LEU A 136 -20.08 16.94 -27.88
C LEU A 136 -19.14 16.56 -29.04
N ILE A 137 -19.62 15.85 -30.06
CA ILE A 137 -18.88 15.55 -31.29
C ILE A 137 -19.62 16.21 -32.46
N ASP A 138 -18.90 16.99 -33.28
CA ASP A 138 -19.37 17.48 -34.59
C ASP A 138 -18.88 16.52 -35.68
N LEU A 139 -19.79 16.01 -36.51
CA LEU A 139 -19.50 15.00 -37.54
C LEU A 139 -19.03 15.59 -38.88
N GLY A 140 -19.35 16.85 -39.17
CA GLY A 140 -18.91 17.55 -40.39
C GLY A 140 -19.67 17.21 -41.70
N GLU A 141 -19.38 18.02 -42.73
CA GLU A 141 -19.97 18.01 -44.09
C GLU A 141 -21.52 18.15 -44.14
N ASP A 142 -22.20 18.42 -45.26
CA ASP A 142 -21.74 18.90 -46.57
C ASP A 142 -22.36 20.29 -46.86
N GLY A 143 -21.53 21.30 -47.13
CA GLY A 143 -21.96 22.66 -47.48
C GLY A 143 -22.56 23.56 -46.37
N TYR A 144 -22.78 23.06 -45.15
CA TYR A 144 -23.36 23.82 -44.03
C TYR A 144 -22.32 24.41 -43.06
N VAL A 145 -22.53 25.67 -42.64
CA VAL A 145 -21.67 26.37 -41.69
C VAL A 145 -21.75 25.73 -40.30
N ALA A 146 -20.61 25.53 -39.64
CA ALA A 146 -20.55 25.08 -38.24
C ALA A 146 -21.22 26.08 -37.29
N MET A 147 -21.71 25.63 -36.14
CA MET A 147 -22.34 26.53 -35.16
C MET A 147 -21.33 27.54 -34.58
N PRO A 148 -21.61 28.85 -34.66
CA PRO A 148 -20.78 29.87 -34.03
C PRO A 148 -21.08 29.93 -32.53
N PHE A 149 -20.23 29.31 -31.71
CA PHE A 149 -20.24 29.38 -30.24
C PHE A 149 -19.81 30.78 -29.72
N TYR A 150 -20.49 31.85 -30.15
CA TYR A 150 -20.17 33.26 -29.84
C TYR A 150 -21.39 34.05 -29.32
N PRO A 151 -21.20 35.17 -28.58
CA PRO A 151 -22.27 36.07 -28.10
C PRO A 151 -23.11 36.80 -29.17
N GLN A 152 -23.87 36.03 -29.94
CA GLN A 152 -24.95 36.38 -30.88
C GLN A 152 -26.11 37.22 -30.34
N SER A 153 -25.89 38.40 -29.74
CA SER A 153 -26.96 39.19 -29.11
C SER A 153 -27.93 39.86 -30.10
N TYR A 154 -28.76 39.10 -30.82
CA TYR A 154 -29.61 39.61 -31.91
C TYR A 154 -31.03 39.05 -31.96
N SER A 155 -31.99 39.97 -32.17
CA SER A 155 -33.37 39.67 -32.54
C SER A 155 -33.56 39.83 -34.05
N GLY A 156 -33.68 38.71 -34.77
CA GLY A 156 -33.88 38.69 -36.22
C GLY A 156 -34.32 37.31 -36.72
N SER A 157 -35.06 37.27 -37.82
CA SER A 157 -35.71 36.05 -38.35
C SER A 157 -34.79 35.13 -39.17
N ASP A 158 -33.49 35.39 -39.18
CA ASP A 158 -32.50 34.73 -40.04
C ASP A 158 -31.46 33.94 -39.21
N VAL A 159 -31.95 33.12 -38.27
CA VAL A 159 -31.09 32.19 -37.50
C VAL A 159 -30.64 31.05 -38.42
N PRO A 160 -29.33 30.73 -38.50
CA PRO A 160 -28.88 29.52 -39.20
C PRO A 160 -29.32 28.28 -38.40
N TYR A 161 -30.38 27.61 -38.86
CA TYR A 161 -30.81 26.34 -38.28
C TYR A 161 -29.69 25.30 -38.46
N ALA A 162 -29.14 24.84 -37.35
CA ALA A 162 -28.26 23.67 -37.35
C ALA A 162 -29.11 22.40 -37.46
N ARG A 163 -28.63 21.46 -38.27
CA ARG A 163 -29.05 20.05 -38.28
C ARG A 163 -28.69 19.46 -36.92
N SER A 164 -29.62 18.79 -36.23
CA SER A 164 -29.31 18.08 -34.98
C SER A 164 -28.50 16.82 -35.28
N GLU A 165 -28.73 16.21 -36.43
CA GLU A 165 -28.06 15.01 -36.95
C GLU A 165 -26.60 15.26 -37.40
N ARG A 166 -26.05 16.42 -37.01
CA ARG A 166 -24.63 16.76 -37.12
C ARG A 166 -23.87 16.50 -35.83
N TYR A 167 -24.55 16.43 -34.68
CA TYR A 167 -23.91 16.38 -33.36
C TYR A 167 -24.30 15.14 -32.56
N ILE A 168 -23.32 14.60 -31.84
CA ILE A 168 -23.52 13.55 -30.83
C ILE A 168 -23.18 14.15 -29.47
N LEU A 169 -24.04 14.02 -28.47
CA LEU A 169 -23.67 14.26 -27.08
C LEU A 169 -23.23 12.95 -26.43
N ILE A 170 -22.11 12.96 -25.72
CA ILE A 170 -21.62 11.87 -24.87
C ILE A 170 -21.72 12.33 -23.41
N GLN A 171 -22.12 11.43 -22.53
CA GLN A 171 -22.25 11.62 -21.08
C GLN A 171 -21.64 10.41 -20.35
N SER A 172 -20.55 10.59 -19.60
CA SER A 172 -19.91 9.54 -18.80
C SER A 172 -20.19 9.75 -17.31
N TYR A 173 -21.01 8.90 -16.73
CA TYR A 173 -21.41 8.90 -15.32
C TYR A 173 -20.46 8.00 -14.52
N ASN A 174 -19.57 8.59 -13.73
CA ASN A 174 -18.63 7.91 -12.84
C ASN A 174 -19.19 7.90 -11.41
N ILE A 175 -19.65 6.74 -10.95
CA ILE A 175 -20.43 6.55 -9.73
C ILE A 175 -19.53 5.92 -8.65
N LYS A 176 -19.14 6.71 -7.64
CA LYS A 176 -18.17 6.36 -6.59
C LYS A 176 -18.82 6.24 -5.21
N ASN A 177 -18.55 5.15 -4.49
CA ASN A 177 -18.90 5.03 -3.07
C ASN A 177 -17.98 5.92 -2.21
N THR A 178 -18.56 6.85 -1.45
CA THR A 178 -17.83 7.78 -0.57
C THR A 178 -17.82 7.36 0.90
N THR A 179 -18.38 6.18 1.22
CA THR A 179 -18.45 5.64 2.58
C THR A 179 -17.40 4.57 2.86
N SER A 180 -17.17 4.28 4.14
CA SER A 180 -16.34 3.18 4.63
C SER A 180 -17.03 1.81 4.62
N ASN A 181 -18.20 1.66 4.01
CA ASN A 181 -18.99 0.42 3.99
C ASN A 181 -19.39 0.02 2.55
N ASN A 182 -19.71 -1.26 2.34
CA ASN A 182 -20.26 -1.74 1.07
C ASN A 182 -21.68 -1.19 0.85
N ILE A 183 -21.89 -0.46 -0.26
CA ILE A 183 -23.24 -0.06 -0.70
C ILE A 183 -23.75 -1.12 -1.67
N THR A 184 -24.92 -1.70 -1.40
CA THR A 184 -25.46 -2.85 -2.15
C THR A 184 -26.73 -2.48 -2.92
N GLY A 185 -27.00 -3.19 -4.02
CA GLY A 185 -28.19 -2.99 -4.85
C GLY A 185 -28.22 -1.64 -5.58
N VAL A 186 -27.05 -1.08 -5.91
CA VAL A 186 -26.90 0.20 -6.60
C VAL A 186 -27.45 0.09 -8.02
N LYS A 187 -28.34 1.00 -8.42
CA LYS A 187 -28.94 1.03 -9.77
C LYS A 187 -28.99 2.44 -10.30
N PHE A 188 -28.65 2.59 -11.57
CA PHE A 188 -28.69 3.85 -12.31
C PHE A 188 -29.80 3.81 -13.37
N TYR A 189 -30.44 4.95 -13.61
CA TYR A 189 -31.55 5.11 -14.56
C TYR A 189 -31.32 6.36 -15.41
N GLN A 190 -31.54 6.23 -16.72
CA GLN A 190 -31.65 7.34 -17.66
C GLN A 190 -33.10 7.41 -18.15
N MET A 191 -33.77 8.55 -18.02
CA MET A 191 -35.14 8.71 -18.52
C MET A 191 -35.18 8.87 -20.05
N LEU A 192 -36.34 8.61 -20.64
CA LEU A 192 -36.65 8.80 -22.06
C LEU A 192 -37.90 9.70 -22.18
N THR A 193 -37.87 10.70 -23.06
CA THR A 193 -39.00 11.60 -23.34
C THR A 193 -39.73 11.23 -24.62
N GLY A 194 -41.00 11.63 -24.66
CA GLY A 194 -41.80 11.77 -25.87
C GLY A 194 -42.93 12.74 -25.58
N TRP A 195 -43.29 13.58 -26.55
CA TRP A 195 -44.35 14.58 -26.37
C TRP A 195 -45.69 14.07 -26.88
N TYR A 196 -46.81 14.54 -26.32
CA TYR A 196 -48.15 14.09 -26.69
C TYR A 196 -48.66 14.73 -28.01
N ALA A 197 -47.87 14.61 -29.07
CA ALA A 197 -48.28 14.93 -30.45
C ALA A 197 -49.20 13.82 -30.99
N GLY A 198 -50.44 13.79 -30.52
CA GLY A 198 -51.33 12.63 -30.61
C GLY A 198 -51.70 12.14 -32.02
N MET A 199 -50.85 11.30 -32.64
CA MET A 199 -51.21 10.47 -33.80
C MET A 199 -50.38 9.15 -33.92
N TYR A 200 -50.78 8.15 -33.13
CA TYR A 200 -50.69 6.70 -33.41
C TYR A 200 -49.35 5.96 -33.60
N ASN A 201 -48.21 6.58 -33.96
CA ASN A 201 -47.02 5.85 -34.46
C ASN A 201 -45.67 6.16 -33.76
N CYS A 202 -45.63 6.32 -32.43
CA CYS A 202 -44.36 6.26 -31.71
C CYS A 202 -43.85 4.81 -31.71
N THR A 203 -42.64 4.57 -32.22
CA THR A 203 -42.05 3.23 -32.36
C THR A 203 -40.73 3.15 -31.62
N TYR A 204 -40.55 2.13 -30.79
CA TYR A 204 -39.34 1.89 -30.02
C TYR A 204 -38.64 0.62 -30.54
N SER A 205 -37.32 0.65 -30.69
CA SER A 205 -36.55 -0.52 -31.15
C SER A 205 -35.35 -0.81 -30.25
N ASN A 206 -35.28 -2.05 -29.77
CA ASN A 206 -34.10 -2.69 -29.19
C ASN A 206 -33.32 -3.54 -30.21
N ALA A 207 -33.76 -3.55 -31.47
CA ALA A 207 -33.12 -4.26 -32.57
C ALA A 207 -32.33 -3.30 -33.47
N LEU A 208 -31.29 -3.83 -34.12
CA LEU A 208 -30.76 -3.26 -35.36
C LEU A 208 -31.93 -3.11 -36.34
N ILE A 209 -32.19 -1.89 -36.80
CA ILE A 209 -33.03 -1.63 -37.98
C ILE A 209 -32.11 -1.20 -39.13
N PRO A 210 -31.75 -2.12 -40.05
CA PRO A 210 -30.96 -1.77 -41.22
C PRO A 210 -31.67 -0.71 -42.05
N GLY A 211 -31.02 0.44 -42.27
CA GLY A 211 -31.55 1.52 -43.11
C GLY A 211 -32.54 2.46 -42.44
N LEU A 212 -32.59 2.53 -41.10
CA LEU A 212 -33.28 3.64 -40.41
C LEU A 212 -32.57 4.99 -40.64
N LEU A 213 -31.24 4.94 -40.79
CA LEU A 213 -30.34 6.04 -41.14
C LEU A 213 -29.51 5.63 -42.37
N ASP A 214 -28.96 6.59 -43.10
CA ASP A 214 -27.95 6.30 -44.12
C ASP A 214 -26.66 5.81 -43.44
N GLY A 215 -25.91 4.91 -44.08
CA GLY A 215 -24.69 4.30 -43.53
C GLY A 215 -23.52 5.28 -43.34
N SER A 216 -23.73 6.55 -43.68
CA SER A 216 -22.84 7.69 -43.43
C SER A 216 -23.09 8.37 -42.07
N TYR A 217 -24.23 8.13 -41.40
CA TYR A 217 -24.64 8.80 -40.16
C TYR A 217 -25.08 7.80 -39.08
N ASP A 218 -24.17 6.91 -38.62
CA ASP A 218 -24.35 6.19 -37.35
C ASP A 218 -23.56 6.93 -36.25
N PRO A 219 -24.19 7.47 -35.18
CA PRO A 219 -23.47 8.05 -34.05
C PRO A 219 -22.54 7.04 -33.38
N CYS A 220 -22.93 5.77 -33.46
CA CYS A 220 -22.18 4.63 -32.95
C CYS A 220 -21.20 4.14 -34.04
N ASN A 221 -20.33 5.05 -34.52
CA ASN A 221 -19.28 4.85 -35.53
C ASN A 221 -18.89 3.36 -35.67
N PRO A 222 -18.93 2.76 -36.87
CA PRO A 222 -18.79 1.31 -37.06
C PRO A 222 -17.46 0.70 -36.60
N ASN A 223 -16.52 1.50 -36.10
CA ASN A 223 -15.25 1.08 -35.48
C ASN A 223 -15.23 1.22 -33.94
N SER A 224 -16.37 1.53 -33.30
CA SER A 224 -16.46 1.84 -31.86
C SER A 224 -16.97 0.64 -31.03
N PRO A 225 -16.32 0.28 -29.91
CA PRO A 225 -16.56 -0.98 -29.16
C PRO A 225 -17.81 -0.99 -28.27
N ILE A 226 -18.83 -0.23 -28.65
CA ILE A 226 -20.10 -0.01 -27.93
C ILE A 226 -20.82 -1.35 -27.63
N ALA A 227 -21.56 -1.43 -26.52
CA ALA A 227 -22.26 -2.66 -26.10
C ALA A 227 -23.74 -2.69 -26.51
N PHE A 228 -24.37 -1.52 -26.65
CA PHE A 228 -25.82 -1.41 -26.84
C PHE A 228 -26.20 -0.19 -27.68
N LYS A 229 -27.29 -0.30 -28.46
CA LYS A 229 -27.90 0.77 -29.26
C LYS A 229 -29.43 0.73 -29.09
N TYR A 230 -30.09 1.88 -29.08
CA TYR A 230 -31.54 2.04 -28.96
C TYR A 230 -32.02 3.22 -29.79
N VAL A 231 -33.23 3.13 -30.35
CA VAL A 231 -33.85 4.25 -31.09
C VAL A 231 -35.30 4.46 -30.66
N SER A 232 -35.64 5.74 -30.47
CA SER A 232 -36.95 6.28 -30.13
C SER A 232 -37.42 7.25 -31.20
N THR A 233 -38.71 7.29 -31.53
CA THR A 233 -39.30 8.29 -32.43
C THR A 233 -40.18 9.26 -31.63
N GLN A 234 -39.83 10.55 -31.60
CA GLN A 234 -40.47 11.54 -30.73
C GLN A 234 -41.72 12.19 -31.33
N TRP A 235 -41.79 12.36 -32.66
CA TRP A 235 -42.92 13.04 -33.34
C TRP A 235 -43.14 12.47 -34.75
N THR A 236 -44.39 12.13 -35.09
CA THR A 236 -44.84 11.99 -36.48
C THR A 236 -45.87 13.08 -36.78
N ASN A 237 -45.55 14.05 -37.64
CA ASN A 237 -46.48 15.13 -37.93
C ASN A 237 -47.67 14.60 -38.74
N GLY A 238 -48.88 14.62 -38.16
CA GLY A 238 -50.10 14.01 -38.72
C GLY A 238 -50.58 14.53 -40.08
N THR A 239 -49.82 15.42 -40.73
CA THR A 239 -50.06 15.93 -42.09
C THR A 239 -49.10 15.38 -43.14
N ASP A 240 -47.96 14.78 -42.77
CA ASP A 240 -47.06 14.06 -43.67
C ASP A 240 -46.54 12.77 -43.01
N PRO A 241 -46.98 11.57 -43.45
CA PRO A 241 -46.54 10.30 -42.87
C PRO A 241 -45.07 9.94 -43.19
N ASN A 242 -44.34 10.77 -43.94
CA ASN A 242 -42.92 10.58 -44.24
C ASN A 242 -42.00 11.45 -43.35
N TYR A 243 -42.57 12.21 -42.40
CA TYR A 243 -41.82 13.09 -41.49
C TYR A 243 -41.81 12.52 -40.07
N ILE A 244 -40.65 12.02 -39.65
CA ILE A 244 -40.43 11.46 -38.31
C ILE A 244 -39.21 12.13 -37.66
N GLU A 245 -39.39 12.61 -36.43
CA GLU A 245 -38.32 13.01 -35.51
C GLU A 245 -37.86 11.79 -34.71
N TRP A 246 -36.55 11.60 -34.61
CA TRP A 246 -35.93 10.46 -33.91
C TRP A 246 -34.80 10.91 -32.99
N GLU A 247 -34.59 10.07 -31.97
CA GLU A 247 -33.55 10.16 -30.94
C GLU A 247 -32.95 8.76 -30.82
N CYS A 248 -31.63 8.65 -30.82
CA CYS A 248 -30.94 7.37 -30.65
C CYS A 248 -29.87 7.45 -29.57
N PHE A 249 -29.82 6.40 -28.75
CA PHE A 249 -28.88 6.23 -27.65
C PHE A 249 -27.95 5.05 -27.92
N CYS A 250 -26.74 5.11 -27.38
CA CYS A 250 -25.87 3.96 -27.24
C CYS A 250 -25.07 4.02 -25.95
N SER A 251 -24.53 2.89 -25.50
CA SER A 251 -23.79 2.82 -24.23
C SER A 251 -22.66 1.80 -24.20
N THR A 252 -21.67 2.04 -23.32
CA THR A 252 -20.56 1.11 -23.05
C THR A 252 -21.00 -0.15 -22.31
N LEU A 253 -22.15 -0.11 -21.61
CA LEU A 253 -22.78 -1.25 -20.94
C LEU A 253 -24.24 -1.39 -21.40
N GLU A 254 -24.69 -2.61 -21.70
CA GLU A 254 -26.10 -2.87 -22.04
C GLU A 254 -27.00 -2.62 -20.80
N PRO A 255 -28.12 -1.87 -20.93
CA PRO A 255 -29.02 -1.64 -19.81
C PRO A 255 -29.69 -2.94 -19.39
N THR A 256 -29.61 -3.24 -18.09
CA THR A 256 -30.25 -4.40 -17.45
C THR A 256 -31.78 -4.41 -17.61
N TRP A 257 -32.39 -3.26 -17.93
CA TRP A 257 -33.75 -3.16 -18.45
C TRP A 257 -33.97 -1.89 -19.28
N ILE A 258 -34.96 -1.98 -20.17
CA ILE A 258 -35.59 -0.84 -20.84
C ILE A 258 -37.06 -0.88 -20.46
N ASP A 259 -37.62 0.27 -20.11
CA ASP A 259 -39.04 0.48 -19.83
C ASP A 259 -39.54 1.56 -20.80
N SER A 260 -40.58 1.28 -21.57
CA SER A 260 -41.12 2.18 -22.61
C SER A 260 -42.64 2.19 -22.58
N GLY A 261 -43.26 3.37 -22.49
CA GLY A 261 -44.72 3.51 -22.39
C GLY A 261 -45.18 4.95 -22.19
N ILE A 262 -46.38 5.25 -22.66
CA ILE A 262 -46.97 6.59 -22.58
C ILE A 262 -47.56 6.82 -21.19
N TYR A 263 -47.28 7.98 -20.58
CA TYR A 263 -47.96 8.45 -19.36
C TYR A 263 -49.16 9.36 -19.74
N ASP A 264 -50.34 9.10 -19.18
CA ASP A 264 -51.53 9.99 -19.33
C ASP A 264 -51.54 11.00 -18.17
N THR A 265 -51.30 12.26 -18.51
CA THR A 265 -51.13 13.37 -17.57
C THR A 265 -52.49 13.92 -17.10
N GLY A 266 -53.14 13.19 -16.20
CA GLY A 266 -54.08 13.78 -15.24
C GLY A 266 -55.53 14.03 -15.69
N SER A 267 -56.03 13.41 -16.77
CA SER A 267 -57.44 13.61 -17.22
C SER A 267 -58.43 12.47 -16.94
N GLY A 268 -58.03 11.46 -16.16
CA GLY A 268 -58.95 10.51 -15.51
C GLY A 268 -59.49 9.39 -16.40
N GLY A 269 -58.59 8.58 -16.97
CA GLY A 269 -58.89 7.30 -17.63
C GLY A 269 -58.19 6.13 -16.94
N ASP A 270 -58.81 4.94 -16.97
CA ASP A 270 -58.25 3.72 -16.38
C ASP A 270 -57.08 3.13 -17.19
N GLU A 271 -56.33 2.27 -16.50
CA GLU A 271 -55.42 1.24 -17.01
C GLU A 271 -55.67 0.83 -18.48
N THR A 272 -54.76 1.20 -19.40
CA THR A 272 -54.68 0.54 -20.72
C THR A 272 -53.88 -0.75 -20.58
N PRO A 273 -54.48 -1.96 -20.72
CA PRO A 273 -53.76 -3.20 -20.52
C PRO A 273 -52.84 -3.47 -21.71
N GLY A 274 -51.53 -3.28 -21.53
CA GLY A 274 -50.52 -3.53 -22.57
C GLY A 274 -49.20 -2.78 -22.43
N TYR A 275 -49.17 -1.65 -21.71
CA TYR A 275 -47.96 -0.84 -21.53
C TYR A 275 -47.25 -1.13 -20.20
N THR A 276 -45.92 -1.24 -20.22
CA THR A 276 -45.14 -1.99 -19.23
C THR A 276 -44.34 -1.13 -18.23
N THR A 277 -44.89 0.02 -17.80
CA THR A 277 -44.27 1.02 -16.89
C THR A 277 -44.05 0.57 -15.44
N TYR A 278 -43.68 -0.70 -15.26
CA TYR A 278 -43.56 -1.41 -14.00
C TYR A 278 -42.30 -1.02 -13.23
N ARG A 279 -41.18 -0.68 -13.88
CA ARG A 279 -39.94 -0.41 -13.15
C ARG A 279 -39.91 1.03 -12.64
N ILE A 280 -40.37 1.99 -13.44
CA ILE A 280 -40.54 3.39 -13.02
C ILE A 280 -41.47 3.48 -11.79
N ARG A 281 -42.62 2.78 -11.81
CA ARG A 281 -43.59 2.79 -10.70
C ARG A 281 -43.08 2.13 -9.40
N ASN A 282 -42.37 1.01 -9.49
CA ASN A 282 -41.98 0.25 -8.29
C ASN A 282 -40.71 0.78 -7.59
N CYS A 283 -39.92 1.66 -8.23
CA CYS A 283 -38.71 2.25 -7.63
C CYS A 283 -38.98 3.55 -6.85
N ASN A 284 -40.27 3.83 -6.58
CA ASN A 284 -40.79 4.93 -5.75
C ASN A 284 -40.03 6.25 -5.95
N LEU A 285 -40.15 6.82 -7.15
CA LEU A 285 -39.45 8.04 -7.57
C LEU A 285 -40.04 9.28 -6.85
N ASN A 286 -39.70 9.41 -5.58
CA ASN A 286 -40.03 10.49 -4.63
C ASN A 286 -41.50 10.72 -4.23
N ASP A 287 -42.45 9.87 -4.64
CA ASP A 287 -43.90 10.00 -4.35
C ASP A 287 -44.52 11.35 -4.79
N ASP A 288 -43.83 12.14 -5.62
CA ASP A 288 -44.32 13.44 -6.08
C ASP A 288 -45.28 13.26 -7.27
N PRO A 289 -46.60 13.53 -7.12
CA PRO A 289 -47.54 13.43 -8.24
C PRO A 289 -47.30 14.49 -9.31
N ASN A 290 -46.63 15.61 -8.98
CA ASN A 290 -46.49 16.77 -9.86
C ASN A 290 -45.42 16.54 -10.95
N ILE A 291 -44.46 15.62 -10.73
CA ILE A 291 -43.50 15.19 -11.76
C ILE A 291 -44.21 14.57 -12.98
N TYR A 292 -45.42 14.02 -12.77
CA TYR A 292 -46.24 13.40 -13.81
C TYR A 292 -47.32 14.33 -14.40
N ASP A 293 -47.39 15.59 -13.96
CA ASP A 293 -48.34 16.60 -14.46
C ASP A 293 -47.77 17.45 -15.62
N THR A 294 -46.51 17.20 -16.03
CA THR A 294 -45.87 17.78 -17.23
C THR A 294 -45.74 16.76 -18.36
N TYR A 295 -45.96 17.22 -19.59
CA TYR A 295 -46.41 16.39 -20.72
C TYR A 295 -45.34 15.53 -21.45
N ALA A 296 -44.26 15.07 -20.78
CA ALA A 296 -42.99 14.76 -21.47
C ALA A 296 -42.16 13.55 -20.96
N VAL A 297 -42.77 12.46 -20.47
CA VAL A 297 -42.03 11.21 -20.14
C VAL A 297 -42.61 10.01 -20.87
N ALA A 298 -41.75 9.23 -21.53
CA ALA A 298 -42.10 8.08 -22.38
C ALA A 298 -41.36 6.77 -22.03
N GLY A 299 -40.44 6.78 -21.05
CA GLY A 299 -39.75 5.57 -20.61
C GLY A 299 -38.52 5.82 -19.74
N SER A 300 -37.73 4.77 -19.54
CA SER A 300 -36.40 4.81 -18.91
C SER A 300 -35.55 3.61 -19.32
N MET A 301 -34.25 3.81 -19.51
CA MET A 301 -33.24 2.75 -19.49
C MET A 301 -32.67 2.63 -18.08
N GLY A 302 -32.25 1.43 -17.65
CA GLY A 302 -31.63 1.28 -16.34
C GLY A 302 -30.66 0.10 -16.22
N TRP A 303 -29.69 0.26 -15.33
CA TRP A 303 -28.55 -0.63 -15.11
C TRP A 303 -28.51 -1.06 -13.64
N ASP A 304 -28.33 -2.36 -13.38
CA ASP A 304 -27.99 -2.86 -12.05
C ASP A 304 -26.45 -2.89 -11.91
N LEU A 305 -25.93 -2.10 -10.97
CA LEU A 305 -24.50 -1.98 -10.68
C LEU A 305 -24.09 -2.84 -9.48
N GLY A 306 -25.04 -3.57 -8.86
CA GLY A 306 -24.79 -4.51 -7.78
C GLY A 306 -24.23 -3.84 -6.53
N THR A 307 -23.03 -4.22 -6.12
CA THR A 307 -22.34 -3.68 -4.94
C THR A 307 -21.20 -2.77 -5.35
N LEU A 308 -21.02 -1.66 -4.61
CA LEU A 308 -19.82 -0.82 -4.59
C LEU A 308 -19.09 -1.01 -3.25
N ALA A 309 -17.83 -1.43 -3.30
CA ALA A 309 -16.94 -1.45 -2.14
C ALA A 309 -16.55 -0.01 -1.71
N PRO A 310 -16.02 0.23 -0.49
CA PRO A 310 -15.51 1.53 -0.07
C PRO A 310 -14.54 2.14 -1.10
N GLY A 311 -14.73 3.41 -1.44
CA GLY A 311 -13.92 4.12 -2.45
C GLY A 311 -14.09 3.65 -3.91
N GLN A 312 -14.73 2.51 -4.17
CA GLN A 312 -14.87 1.95 -5.51
C GLN A 312 -15.73 2.85 -6.42
N THR A 313 -15.28 3.02 -7.67
CA THR A 313 -16.01 3.70 -8.74
C THR A 313 -16.47 2.70 -9.81
N LYS A 314 -17.66 2.91 -10.38
CA LYS A 314 -18.12 2.24 -11.61
C LYS A 314 -18.64 3.29 -12.59
N SER A 315 -18.36 3.12 -13.88
CA SER A 315 -18.65 4.13 -14.89
C SER A 315 -19.61 3.62 -15.97
N ILE A 316 -20.55 4.46 -16.38
CA ILE A 316 -21.45 4.24 -17.52
C ILE A 316 -21.24 5.38 -18.50
N THR A 317 -20.89 5.09 -19.75
CA THR A 317 -20.85 6.09 -20.82
C THR A 317 -22.05 5.88 -21.73
N LEU A 318 -22.82 6.93 -21.91
CA LEU A 318 -23.93 7.07 -22.84
C LEU A 318 -23.52 8.01 -23.98
N ALA A 319 -24.07 7.81 -25.18
CA ALA A 319 -24.07 8.81 -26.23
C ALA A 319 -25.45 8.89 -26.89
N ALA A 320 -25.87 10.11 -27.24
CA ALA A 320 -27.18 10.46 -27.78
C ALA A 320 -27.06 11.34 -29.04
N MET A 321 -28.00 11.17 -29.98
CA MET A 321 -28.08 11.93 -31.23
C MET A 321 -29.54 12.05 -31.69
N PHE A 322 -29.89 13.16 -32.34
CA PHE A 322 -31.26 13.47 -32.78
C PHE A 322 -31.29 13.81 -34.27
N GLY A 323 -32.39 13.54 -34.97
CA GLY A 323 -32.57 13.98 -36.36
C GLY A 323 -33.98 13.82 -36.91
N THR A 324 -34.16 14.22 -38.17
CA THR A 324 -35.46 14.15 -38.86
C THR A 324 -35.35 13.54 -40.25
N GLY A 325 -36.29 12.67 -40.62
CA GLY A 325 -36.26 12.05 -41.96
C GLY A 325 -37.29 10.94 -42.22
N PRO A 326 -37.31 10.42 -43.45
CA PRO A 326 -38.24 9.37 -43.87
C PRO A 326 -37.73 7.97 -43.48
N VAL A 327 -38.25 7.44 -42.37
CA VAL A 327 -38.05 6.03 -41.99
C VAL A 327 -38.78 5.13 -43.00
N GLN A 328 -38.11 4.08 -43.50
CA GLN A 328 -38.82 3.01 -44.21
C GLN A 328 -39.62 2.18 -43.21
N TYR A 329 -40.94 2.12 -43.40
CA TYR A 329 -41.83 1.28 -42.60
C TYR A 329 -41.52 -0.21 -42.79
N ALA A 330 -40.65 -0.76 -41.93
CA ALA A 330 -40.81 -2.13 -41.48
C ALA A 330 -42.18 -2.21 -40.77
N THR A 331 -43.07 -3.08 -41.25
CA THR A 331 -44.35 -3.31 -40.56
C THR A 331 -44.09 -3.88 -39.17
N PRO A 332 -44.79 -3.44 -38.10
CA PRO A 332 -44.63 -4.00 -36.76
C PRO A 332 -44.72 -5.53 -36.79
N ILE A 333 -43.61 -6.19 -36.44
CA ILE A 333 -43.53 -7.64 -36.46
C ILE A 333 -44.50 -8.18 -35.39
N PRO A 334 -45.38 -9.14 -35.73
CA PRO A 334 -46.35 -9.67 -34.79
C PRO A 334 -45.64 -10.41 -33.64
N PRO A 335 -46.19 -10.37 -32.41
CA PRO A 335 -45.67 -11.17 -31.31
C PRO A 335 -45.73 -12.66 -31.66
N LEU A 336 -44.84 -13.46 -31.03
CA LEU A 336 -44.75 -14.91 -31.25
C LEU A 336 -46.14 -15.58 -31.20
N PRO A 337 -46.47 -16.46 -32.18
CA PRO A 337 -47.78 -17.12 -32.21
C PRO A 337 -48.09 -17.89 -30.93
N GLU A 338 -49.33 -17.76 -30.45
CA GLU A 338 -49.78 -18.36 -29.19
C GLU A 338 -49.60 -19.90 -29.21
N GLY A 339 -48.85 -20.43 -28.24
CA GLY A 339 -48.55 -21.85 -28.14
C GLY A 339 -47.25 -22.30 -28.83
N ILE A 340 -46.34 -21.37 -29.14
CA ILE A 340 -44.93 -21.63 -29.43
C ILE A 340 -44.08 -21.47 -28.15
N GLU A 341 -43.11 -22.37 -27.98
CA GLU A 341 -42.11 -22.35 -26.91
C GLU A 341 -40.72 -22.34 -27.55
N ILE A 342 -39.93 -21.30 -27.26
CA ILE A 342 -38.53 -21.20 -27.68
C ILE A 342 -37.64 -21.31 -26.44
N ASN A 343 -36.71 -22.26 -26.48
CA ASN A 343 -35.66 -22.42 -25.50
C ASN A 343 -34.30 -22.32 -26.19
N ILE A 344 -33.38 -21.65 -25.49
CA ILE A 344 -31.96 -21.63 -25.81
C ILE A 344 -31.20 -21.82 -24.51
N ASN A 345 -30.20 -22.68 -24.53
CA ASN A 345 -29.25 -22.93 -23.46
C ASN A 345 -27.85 -22.69 -24.02
N LYS A 346 -26.91 -22.36 -23.12
CA LYS A 346 -25.49 -22.29 -23.42
C LYS A 346 -24.73 -23.08 -22.34
N TYR A 347 -23.58 -23.61 -22.73
CA TYR A 347 -22.57 -24.24 -21.88
C TYR A 347 -21.24 -24.26 -22.65
N ASP A 348 -20.14 -24.63 -22.02
CA ASP A 348 -18.88 -24.94 -22.70
C ASP A 348 -18.34 -26.33 -22.33
N ASP A 349 -17.06 -26.59 -22.60
CA ASP A 349 -16.37 -27.85 -22.30
C ASP A 349 -15.43 -27.77 -21.08
N VAL A 350 -15.54 -26.70 -20.28
CA VAL A 350 -14.98 -26.58 -18.93
C VAL A 350 -16.08 -26.99 -17.93
N ASN A 351 -15.74 -27.73 -16.87
CA ASN A 351 -16.76 -28.13 -15.89
C ASN A 351 -17.14 -26.96 -14.96
N ASP A 352 -18.41 -26.90 -14.53
CA ASP A 352 -18.89 -25.98 -13.49
C ASP A 352 -17.98 -25.99 -12.24
N GLY A 353 -17.10 -24.98 -12.11
CA GLY A 353 -16.17 -24.82 -10.99
C GLY A 353 -14.70 -25.15 -11.27
N ASP A 354 -14.38 -25.68 -12.46
CA ASP A 354 -13.01 -25.65 -12.99
C ASP A 354 -12.69 -24.26 -13.59
N CYS A 355 -11.46 -24.07 -14.08
CA CYS A 355 -11.01 -22.85 -14.73
C CYS A 355 -10.03 -23.13 -15.89
N VAL A 356 -9.86 -22.16 -16.80
CA VAL A 356 -8.93 -22.24 -17.93
C VAL A 356 -7.56 -21.69 -17.53
N VAL A 357 -6.52 -22.50 -17.75
CA VAL A 357 -5.11 -22.14 -17.54
C VAL A 357 -4.56 -21.48 -18.80
N THR A 358 -4.02 -20.26 -18.71
CA THR A 358 -3.46 -19.53 -19.86
C THR A 358 -1.98 -19.81 -20.14
N SER A 359 -1.34 -20.70 -19.37
CA SER A 359 0.11 -20.95 -19.39
C SER A 359 0.49 -22.36 -19.88
N THR A 360 0.64 -22.57 -21.19
CA THR A 360 1.68 -23.40 -21.86
C THR A 360 1.40 -23.57 -23.37
N PRO A 361 2.43 -23.64 -24.24
CA PRO A 361 2.25 -23.77 -25.70
C PRO A 361 1.88 -25.19 -26.18
N THR A 362 1.41 -26.08 -25.29
CA THR A 362 1.28 -27.54 -25.56
C THR A 362 -0.07 -28.16 -25.20
N ILE A 363 -1.01 -27.38 -24.66
CA ILE A 363 -2.43 -27.75 -24.57
C ILE A 363 -3.21 -26.59 -25.19
N GLU A 364 -4.20 -26.89 -26.04
CA GLU A 364 -5.03 -25.85 -26.66
C GLU A 364 -5.91 -25.20 -25.58
N SER A 365 -5.68 -23.92 -25.26
CA SER A 365 -6.53 -23.07 -24.42
C SER A 365 -7.84 -22.67 -25.13
N ASP A 366 -8.42 -23.61 -25.88
CA ASP A 366 -9.61 -23.40 -26.70
C ASP A 366 -10.86 -23.77 -25.91
N ILE A 367 -11.81 -22.83 -25.79
CA ILE A 367 -13.14 -23.06 -25.20
C ILE A 367 -14.13 -23.34 -26.34
N ASN A 368 -14.88 -24.44 -26.26
CA ASN A 368 -15.92 -24.82 -27.22
C ASN A 368 -17.32 -24.56 -26.64
N TYR A 369 -17.73 -23.30 -26.67
CA TYR A 369 -19.10 -22.91 -26.32
C TYR A 369 -20.11 -23.66 -27.20
N THR A 370 -21.04 -24.37 -26.57
CA THR A 370 -22.15 -25.06 -27.22
C THR A 370 -23.46 -24.32 -26.93
N ILE A 371 -24.31 -24.23 -27.96
CA ILE A 371 -25.59 -23.53 -27.96
C ILE A 371 -26.67 -24.54 -28.34
N ASP A 372 -27.42 -25.04 -27.37
CA ASP A 372 -28.56 -25.92 -27.61
C ASP A 372 -29.84 -25.08 -27.75
N TYR A 373 -30.61 -25.27 -28.81
CA TYR A 373 -31.88 -24.56 -29.02
C TYR A 373 -33.02 -25.48 -29.45
N SER A 374 -34.24 -25.10 -29.04
CA SER A 374 -35.47 -25.77 -29.47
C SER A 374 -36.58 -24.75 -29.73
N ILE A 375 -37.30 -24.98 -30.82
CA ILE A 375 -38.44 -24.18 -31.28
C ILE A 375 -39.61 -25.15 -31.39
N MET A 376 -40.35 -25.29 -30.31
CA MET A 376 -41.48 -26.21 -30.21
C MET A 376 -42.81 -25.48 -30.37
N GLY A 377 -43.81 -26.18 -30.89
CA GLY A 377 -45.19 -25.72 -30.92
C GLY A 377 -46.12 -26.79 -30.39
N ASN A 378 -47.35 -26.41 -30.03
CA ASN A 378 -48.36 -27.34 -29.53
C ASN A 378 -48.53 -28.56 -30.49
N PRO A 379 -48.15 -29.79 -30.09
CA PRO A 379 -48.13 -30.95 -30.98
C PRO A 379 -49.53 -31.45 -31.36
N TRP A 380 -50.59 -30.86 -30.80
CA TRP A 380 -51.99 -31.14 -31.12
C TRP A 380 -52.61 -30.12 -32.09
N ASN A 381 -51.87 -29.10 -32.53
CA ASN A 381 -52.36 -28.15 -33.54
C ASN A 381 -52.37 -28.79 -34.94
N PRO A 382 -53.53 -28.89 -35.63
CA PRO A 382 -53.59 -29.46 -36.98
C PRO A 382 -53.11 -28.51 -38.09
N ASN A 383 -52.95 -27.22 -37.80
CA ASN A 383 -52.44 -26.22 -38.74
C ASN A 383 -50.94 -25.99 -38.48
N PRO A 384 -50.11 -25.84 -39.53
CA PRO A 384 -48.74 -25.37 -39.33
C PRO A 384 -48.75 -23.97 -38.72
N ILE A 385 -47.86 -23.73 -37.76
CA ILE A 385 -47.49 -22.38 -37.33
C ILE A 385 -46.18 -22.04 -38.05
N GLU A 386 -46.11 -20.86 -38.63
CA GLU A 386 -44.88 -20.31 -39.20
C GLU A 386 -44.30 -19.31 -38.20
N VAL A 387 -43.02 -19.46 -37.88
CA VAL A 387 -42.26 -18.53 -37.05
C VAL A 387 -41.11 -18.04 -37.93
N ASN A 388 -41.15 -16.76 -38.28
CA ASN A 388 -40.36 -16.22 -39.38
C ASN A 388 -39.07 -15.57 -38.88
N GLU A 389 -38.10 -15.45 -39.79
CA GLU A 389 -36.86 -14.69 -39.59
C GLU A 389 -36.18 -15.03 -38.25
N ILE A 390 -36.00 -16.34 -37.98
CA ILE A 390 -35.25 -16.81 -36.81
C ILE A 390 -33.76 -16.61 -37.03
N CYS A 391 -33.12 -15.91 -36.10
CA CYS A 391 -31.70 -15.62 -36.10
C CYS A 391 -31.11 -15.88 -34.70
N ILE A 392 -29.94 -16.51 -34.63
CA ILE A 392 -29.20 -16.78 -33.38
C ILE A 392 -27.89 -15.99 -33.43
N VAL A 393 -27.59 -15.20 -32.39
CA VAL A 393 -26.38 -14.40 -32.29
C VAL A 393 -25.64 -14.75 -30.99
N ASP A 394 -24.43 -15.29 -31.11
CA ASP A 394 -23.49 -15.47 -30.00
C ASP A 394 -22.63 -14.21 -29.84
N PHE A 395 -22.48 -13.72 -28.61
CA PHE A 395 -21.69 -12.54 -28.24
C PHE A 395 -20.48 -13.00 -27.42
N LEU A 396 -19.34 -13.11 -28.10
CA LEU A 396 -18.10 -13.60 -27.51
C LEU A 396 -17.53 -12.57 -26.52
N PRO A 397 -16.69 -12.98 -25.56
CA PRO A 397 -15.97 -12.06 -24.69
C PRO A 397 -15.18 -11.03 -25.53
N LYS A 398 -15.30 -9.74 -25.17
CA LYS A 398 -14.70 -8.63 -25.97
C LYS A 398 -13.18 -8.55 -25.88
N SER A 399 -12.58 -9.15 -24.85
CA SER A 399 -11.15 -9.16 -24.55
C SER A 399 -10.71 -10.56 -24.09
N GLY A 400 -9.40 -10.83 -24.12
CA GLY A 400 -8.83 -12.09 -23.64
C GLY A 400 -9.09 -13.33 -24.51
N VAL A 401 -9.89 -13.23 -25.58
CA VAL A 401 -10.15 -14.34 -26.51
C VAL A 401 -10.10 -13.92 -27.99
N ASP A 402 -9.73 -14.87 -28.83
CA ASP A 402 -9.83 -14.79 -30.30
C ASP A 402 -10.78 -15.85 -30.85
N PHE A 403 -11.55 -15.51 -31.88
CA PHE A 403 -12.45 -16.45 -32.56
C PHE A 403 -11.64 -17.44 -33.44
N VAL A 404 -11.94 -18.74 -33.31
CA VAL A 404 -11.26 -19.80 -34.08
C VAL A 404 -12.17 -20.36 -35.17
N SER A 405 -13.40 -20.76 -34.80
CA SER A 405 -14.36 -21.37 -35.74
C SER A 405 -15.74 -21.48 -35.13
N ALA A 406 -16.79 -21.54 -35.96
CA ALA A 406 -18.15 -21.87 -35.54
C ALA A 406 -18.75 -22.98 -36.42
N GLU A 407 -19.62 -23.81 -35.84
CA GLU A 407 -20.37 -24.84 -36.56
C GLU A 407 -21.89 -24.74 -36.24
N PRO A 408 -22.80 -24.93 -37.23
CA PRO A 408 -22.52 -25.21 -38.63
C PRO A 408 -21.82 -24.04 -39.32
N ASN A 409 -20.91 -24.34 -40.25
CA ASN A 409 -20.09 -23.39 -41.01
C ASN A 409 -20.84 -22.41 -41.95
N THR A 410 -22.13 -22.22 -41.73
CA THR A 410 -23.00 -21.23 -42.38
C THR A 410 -23.37 -20.13 -41.37
N TYR A 411 -22.37 -19.34 -40.98
CA TYR A 411 -22.49 -18.21 -40.07
C TYR A 411 -21.92 -16.93 -40.70
N ASP A 412 -22.29 -15.79 -40.14
CA ASP A 412 -21.59 -14.51 -40.32
C ASP A 412 -20.81 -14.19 -39.04
N TYR A 413 -19.56 -13.72 -39.15
CA TYR A 413 -18.74 -13.35 -37.99
C TYR A 413 -18.28 -11.90 -38.13
N ASN A 414 -18.69 -11.08 -37.16
CA ASN A 414 -18.28 -9.69 -37.07
C ASN A 414 -17.26 -9.53 -35.93
N ASP A 415 -16.01 -9.28 -36.32
CA ASP A 415 -14.87 -9.15 -35.41
C ASP A 415 -14.93 -7.87 -34.54
N ILE A 416 -15.63 -6.83 -34.99
CA ILE A 416 -15.76 -5.55 -34.26
C ILE A 416 -16.77 -5.66 -33.13
N THR A 417 -17.92 -6.30 -33.39
CA THR A 417 -18.92 -6.59 -32.36
C THR A 417 -18.62 -7.87 -31.57
N LYS A 418 -17.63 -8.66 -32.02
CA LYS A 418 -17.30 -10.00 -31.52
C LYS A 418 -18.52 -10.94 -31.50
N THR A 419 -19.29 -10.95 -32.59
CA THR A 419 -20.52 -11.74 -32.71
C THR A 419 -20.48 -12.79 -33.81
N VAL A 420 -21.00 -13.99 -33.53
CA VAL A 420 -21.26 -15.07 -34.49
C VAL A 420 -22.76 -15.17 -34.72
N THR A 421 -23.21 -15.06 -35.96
CA THR A 421 -24.63 -15.00 -36.33
C THR A 421 -25.02 -16.16 -37.25
N TRP A 422 -26.10 -16.89 -36.92
CA TRP A 422 -26.71 -17.91 -37.77
C TRP A 422 -28.15 -17.53 -38.15
N GLU A 423 -28.39 -17.39 -39.45
CA GLU A 423 -29.73 -17.24 -40.02
C GLU A 423 -30.40 -18.61 -40.20
N ILE A 424 -31.35 -18.92 -39.31
CA ILE A 424 -32.17 -20.13 -39.37
C ILE A 424 -33.35 -19.94 -40.34
N GLY A 425 -33.84 -18.70 -40.47
CA GLY A 425 -34.91 -18.31 -41.38
C GLY A 425 -36.30 -18.76 -40.90
N ASP A 426 -37.18 -19.05 -41.85
CA ASP A 426 -38.60 -19.34 -41.57
C ASP A 426 -38.84 -20.80 -41.15
N VAL A 427 -39.37 -21.00 -39.94
CA VAL A 427 -39.61 -22.32 -39.35
C VAL A 427 -41.10 -22.69 -39.41
N ASN A 428 -41.46 -23.64 -40.28
CA ASN A 428 -42.83 -24.18 -40.41
C ASN A 428 -43.04 -25.39 -39.46
N ILE A 429 -43.68 -25.16 -38.32
CA ILE A 429 -43.81 -26.14 -37.23
C ILE A 429 -45.00 -27.08 -37.48
N ARG A 430 -44.70 -28.36 -37.66
CA ARG A 430 -45.69 -29.46 -37.80
C ARG A 430 -45.36 -30.64 -36.89
N GLY A 431 -45.75 -30.56 -35.62
CA GLY A 431 -45.53 -31.62 -34.63
C GLY A 431 -44.47 -31.24 -33.60
N LEU A 432 -43.45 -32.09 -33.41
CA LEU A 432 -42.50 -32.07 -32.29
C LEU A 432 -41.49 -30.89 -32.29
N GLY A 433 -41.70 -29.85 -33.09
CA GLY A 433 -40.80 -28.71 -33.19
C GLY A 433 -39.52 -28.95 -33.99
N VAL A 434 -38.62 -27.97 -33.94
CA VAL A 434 -37.22 -28.06 -34.37
C VAL A 434 -36.34 -28.11 -33.12
N VAL A 435 -35.31 -28.95 -33.16
CA VAL A 435 -34.20 -28.96 -32.19
C VAL A 435 -32.90 -28.86 -32.98
N GLY A 436 -31.93 -28.12 -32.46
CA GLY A 436 -30.62 -27.95 -33.08
C GLY A 436 -29.58 -27.58 -32.04
N PHE A 437 -28.32 -27.74 -32.43
CA PHE A 437 -27.18 -27.29 -31.66
C PHE A 437 -26.23 -26.53 -32.60
N HIS A 438 -25.57 -25.52 -32.06
CA HIS A 438 -24.48 -24.78 -32.69
C HIS A 438 -23.28 -24.75 -31.73
N SER A 439 -22.09 -24.46 -32.21
CA SER A 439 -20.94 -24.21 -31.35
C SER A 439 -20.03 -23.10 -31.86
N VAL A 440 -19.34 -22.44 -30.92
CA VAL A 440 -18.24 -21.52 -31.20
C VAL A 440 -17.00 -21.98 -30.44
N LYS A 441 -15.92 -22.20 -31.18
CA LYS A 441 -14.58 -22.35 -30.62
C LYS A 441 -13.91 -20.98 -30.56
N VAL A 442 -13.50 -20.57 -29.37
CA VAL A 442 -12.58 -19.44 -29.15
C VAL A 442 -11.27 -19.94 -28.55
N LYS A 443 -10.18 -19.21 -28.76
CA LYS A 443 -8.92 -19.41 -28.06
C LYS A 443 -8.81 -18.37 -26.96
N VAL A 444 -8.60 -18.78 -25.72
CA VAL A 444 -8.16 -17.85 -24.66
C VAL A 444 -6.72 -17.47 -24.94
N ARG A 445 -6.51 -16.16 -25.10
CA ARG A 445 -5.20 -15.55 -25.31
C ARG A 445 -4.42 -15.48 -23.99
N GLU A 446 -3.11 -15.36 -24.12
CA GLU A 446 -2.23 -15.19 -22.98
C GLU A 446 -2.51 -13.89 -22.21
N ASP A 447 -2.85 -12.79 -22.89
CA ASP A 447 -3.17 -11.48 -22.27
C ASP A 447 -4.48 -11.47 -21.45
N CYS A 448 -5.24 -12.56 -21.40
CA CYS A 448 -6.45 -12.64 -20.61
C CYS A 448 -6.14 -12.50 -19.09
N PRO A 449 -6.74 -11.51 -18.38
CA PRO A 449 -6.49 -11.31 -16.95
C PRO A 449 -6.88 -12.53 -16.12
N GLN A 450 -5.98 -12.96 -15.24
CA GLN A 450 -6.17 -14.15 -14.41
C GLN A 450 -7.07 -13.86 -13.20
N GLY A 451 -7.77 -14.90 -12.72
CA GLY A 451 -8.75 -14.78 -11.63
C GLY A 451 -10.07 -14.12 -12.04
N THR A 452 -10.25 -13.83 -13.33
CA THR A 452 -11.48 -13.25 -13.89
C THR A 452 -12.40 -14.31 -14.51
N THR A 453 -13.61 -13.92 -14.88
CA THR A 453 -14.61 -14.79 -15.51
C THR A 453 -14.97 -14.26 -16.90
N LEU A 454 -14.63 -15.01 -17.94
CA LEU A 454 -15.12 -14.76 -19.30
C LEU A 454 -16.64 -14.96 -19.33
N THR A 455 -17.35 -13.99 -19.90
CA THR A 455 -18.80 -14.06 -20.08
C THR A 455 -19.12 -14.14 -21.57
N ASN A 456 -19.71 -15.24 -22.03
CA ASN A 456 -20.22 -15.37 -23.40
C ASN A 456 -21.75 -15.48 -23.37
N THR A 457 -22.46 -14.67 -24.14
CA THR A 457 -23.93 -14.61 -24.14
C THR A 457 -24.50 -14.91 -25.52
N VAL A 458 -25.45 -15.85 -25.60
CA VAL A 458 -26.23 -16.11 -26.82
C VAL A 458 -27.63 -15.50 -26.73
N LYS A 459 -28.09 -14.88 -27.82
CA LYS A 459 -29.43 -14.31 -27.97
C LYS A 459 -30.11 -14.91 -29.20
N ILE A 460 -31.39 -15.27 -29.09
CA ILE A 460 -32.23 -15.74 -30.21
C ILE A 460 -33.35 -14.75 -30.51
N TYR A 461 -33.55 -14.48 -31.79
CA TYR A 461 -34.44 -13.47 -32.33
C TYR A 461 -35.50 -14.09 -33.26
N SER A 462 -36.63 -13.40 -33.45
CA SER A 462 -37.62 -13.70 -34.49
C SER A 462 -38.17 -12.39 -35.06
N GLY A 463 -37.97 -12.16 -36.36
CA GLY A 463 -38.34 -10.91 -37.03
C GLY A 463 -37.78 -9.69 -36.29
N GLY A 464 -36.47 -9.69 -36.04
CA GLY A 464 -35.75 -8.66 -35.29
C GLY A 464 -36.01 -8.61 -33.78
N ASN A 465 -37.11 -9.17 -33.25
CA ASN A 465 -37.42 -9.13 -31.82
C ASN A 465 -36.56 -10.12 -31.04
N LEU A 466 -35.92 -9.66 -29.95
CA LEU A 466 -35.25 -10.54 -28.99
C LEU A 466 -36.28 -11.43 -28.28
N ILE A 467 -36.11 -12.76 -28.39
CA ILE A 467 -37.01 -13.74 -27.78
C ILE A 467 -36.45 -14.28 -26.47
N LYS A 468 -35.16 -14.65 -26.46
CA LYS A 468 -34.53 -15.30 -25.29
C LYS A 468 -33.02 -15.12 -25.30
N THR A 469 -32.43 -15.18 -24.11
CA THR A 469 -30.99 -15.07 -23.86
C THR A 469 -30.54 -16.23 -22.99
N ALA A 470 -29.34 -16.75 -23.22
CA ALA A 470 -28.60 -17.61 -22.29
C ALA A 470 -27.13 -17.13 -22.22
N THR A 471 -26.50 -17.31 -21.06
CA THR A 471 -25.15 -16.79 -20.78
C THR A 471 -24.33 -17.85 -20.08
N GLU A 472 -23.06 -17.96 -20.45
CA GLU A 472 -22.08 -18.85 -19.85
C GLU A 472 -20.90 -18.08 -19.26
N TYR A 473 -20.29 -18.63 -18.20
CA TYR A 473 -19.33 -17.99 -17.30
C TYR A 473 -18.07 -18.84 -17.08
N THR A 474 -17.12 -18.76 -18.00
CA THR A 474 -15.87 -19.54 -17.94
C THR A 474 -14.82 -18.84 -17.07
N ASN A 475 -14.38 -19.45 -15.97
CA ASN A 475 -13.35 -18.87 -15.10
C ASN A 475 -11.93 -19.00 -15.68
N ILE A 476 -11.06 -18.03 -15.43
CA ILE A 476 -9.64 -18.06 -15.75
C ILE A 476 -8.84 -18.34 -14.47
N CYS A 477 -7.97 -19.35 -14.50
CA CYS A 477 -7.17 -19.73 -13.33
C CYS A 477 -6.15 -18.65 -12.97
N CYS A 478 -5.88 -18.48 -11.68
CA CYS A 478 -4.60 -17.95 -11.21
C CYS A 478 -3.51 -18.99 -11.50
N THR A 479 -2.47 -18.60 -12.23
CA THR A 479 -1.27 -19.39 -12.52
C THR A 479 0.02 -18.69 -12.06
N TYR A 480 -0.07 -17.40 -11.74
CA TYR A 480 0.93 -16.60 -11.05
C TYR A 480 0.25 -15.68 -10.04
N ASP A 481 1.00 -15.31 -9.00
CA ASP A 481 0.62 -14.44 -7.88
C ASP A 481 1.61 -13.26 -7.70
N THR A 482 2.64 -13.23 -8.55
CA THR A 482 3.78 -12.33 -8.50
C THR A 482 3.81 -11.47 -9.76
N VAL A 483 4.10 -10.18 -9.62
CA VAL A 483 4.44 -9.29 -10.73
C VAL A 483 5.94 -8.97 -10.69
N PHE A 484 6.60 -8.93 -11.84
CA PHE A 484 8.05 -8.71 -11.97
C PHE A 484 8.36 -7.35 -12.60
N VAL A 485 9.38 -6.66 -12.07
CA VAL A 485 9.84 -5.32 -12.48
C VAL A 485 11.37 -5.28 -12.49
N ASP A 486 11.98 -4.73 -13.54
CA ASP A 486 13.42 -4.74 -13.79
C ASP A 486 13.77 -3.55 -14.72
N ASP A 487 14.64 -2.61 -14.30
CA ASP A 487 14.93 -1.39 -15.08
C ASP A 487 15.89 -1.60 -16.27
N ASP A 488 16.52 -2.78 -16.38
CA ASP A 488 17.27 -3.24 -17.56
C ASP A 488 16.36 -3.99 -18.58
N ALA A 489 15.05 -4.12 -18.32
CA ALA A 489 14.11 -4.84 -19.19
C ALA A 489 13.76 -4.12 -20.51
N GLU A 490 13.37 -4.90 -21.53
CA GLU A 490 12.88 -4.36 -22.81
C GLU A 490 11.44 -3.80 -22.67
N PRO A 491 11.15 -2.58 -23.16
CA PRO A 491 9.85 -1.94 -22.96
C PRO A 491 8.64 -2.72 -23.48
N ASN A 492 7.49 -2.50 -22.84
CA ASN A 492 6.21 -3.20 -23.06
C ASN A 492 6.20 -4.66 -22.56
N GLY A 493 6.95 -4.96 -21.50
CA GLY A 493 6.77 -6.18 -20.72
C GLY A 493 5.36 -6.34 -20.14
N ASN A 494 5.07 -7.54 -19.63
CA ASN A 494 3.77 -7.89 -19.05
C ASN A 494 3.84 -8.27 -17.56
N GLY A 495 5.03 -8.20 -16.95
CA GLY A 495 5.28 -8.44 -15.54
C GLY A 495 5.08 -9.87 -15.05
N ARG A 496 5.03 -10.89 -15.92
CA ARG A 496 4.71 -12.29 -15.51
C ARG A 496 5.92 -13.17 -15.21
N THR A 497 7.09 -12.78 -15.67
CA THR A 497 8.39 -13.43 -15.48
C THR A 497 9.48 -12.37 -15.58
N TRP A 498 10.71 -12.64 -15.13
CA TRP A 498 11.85 -11.75 -15.37
C TRP A 498 12.08 -11.50 -16.89
N ASP A 499 12.01 -12.54 -17.73
CA ASP A 499 12.03 -12.45 -19.21
C ASP A 499 10.95 -11.52 -19.81
N THR A 500 9.95 -11.12 -19.03
CA THR A 500 8.83 -10.26 -19.44
C THR A 500 8.50 -9.16 -18.42
N ALA A 501 9.44 -8.80 -17.55
CA ALA A 501 9.26 -7.82 -16.48
C ALA A 501 8.83 -6.43 -17.02
N TYR A 502 8.17 -5.62 -16.19
CA TYR A 502 7.99 -4.20 -16.52
C TYR A 502 9.32 -3.46 -16.39
N ASP A 503 9.61 -2.60 -17.36
CA ASP A 503 10.77 -1.68 -17.36
C ASP A 503 10.65 -0.55 -16.33
N ASN A 504 9.46 -0.40 -15.72
CA ASN A 504 9.18 0.60 -14.69
C ASN A 504 8.13 0.12 -13.67
N LEU A 505 8.21 0.62 -12.43
CA LEU A 505 7.34 0.20 -11.32
C LEU A 505 5.93 0.81 -11.42
N GLN A 506 5.78 1.94 -12.12
CA GLN A 506 4.51 2.65 -12.34
C GLN A 506 3.55 1.85 -13.20
N ASP A 507 4.02 1.22 -14.28
CA ASP A 507 3.21 0.36 -15.12
C ASP A 507 2.82 -0.93 -14.38
N ALA A 508 3.70 -1.48 -13.54
CA ALA A 508 3.35 -2.59 -12.66
C ALA A 508 2.20 -2.23 -11.71
N PHE A 509 2.32 -1.12 -10.96
CA PHE A 509 1.25 -0.61 -10.10
C PHE A 509 -0.04 -0.30 -10.89
N THR A 510 0.07 0.32 -12.06
CA THR A 510 -1.07 0.68 -12.92
C THR A 510 -1.81 -0.56 -13.43
N ASN A 511 -1.08 -1.60 -13.85
CA ASN A 511 -1.68 -2.85 -14.32
C ASN A 511 -2.29 -3.70 -13.20
N VAL A 512 -1.71 -3.67 -11.99
CA VAL A 512 -2.32 -4.27 -10.79
C VAL A 512 -3.62 -3.54 -10.44
N LEU A 513 -3.62 -2.21 -10.37
CA LEU A 513 -4.80 -1.39 -10.08
C LEU A 513 -5.90 -1.50 -11.15
N ALA A 514 -5.52 -1.73 -12.42
CA ALA A 514 -6.46 -2.00 -13.51
C ALA A 514 -7.11 -3.40 -13.44
N GLY A 515 -6.60 -4.30 -12.58
CA GLY A 515 -7.07 -5.68 -12.48
C GLY A 515 -6.49 -6.64 -13.53
N ASN A 516 -5.50 -6.21 -14.32
CA ASN A 516 -4.82 -7.08 -15.30
C ASN A 516 -4.05 -8.21 -14.59
N HIS A 517 -3.60 -7.95 -13.36
CA HIS A 517 -3.00 -8.91 -12.44
C HIS A 517 -3.93 -9.27 -11.28
N GLY A 518 -5.19 -9.63 -11.58
CA GLY A 518 -6.24 -9.89 -10.58
C GLY A 518 -5.97 -11.03 -9.56
N CYS A 519 -4.88 -11.77 -9.70
CA CYS A 519 -4.41 -12.80 -8.77
C CYS A 519 -3.15 -12.40 -7.96
N ALA A 520 -2.56 -11.23 -8.22
CA ALA A 520 -1.30 -10.85 -7.60
C ALA A 520 -1.50 -10.46 -6.12
N ASP A 521 -0.61 -10.94 -5.25
CA ASP A 521 -0.45 -10.51 -3.86
C ASP A 521 0.93 -9.90 -3.59
N LYS A 522 1.86 -9.96 -4.57
CA LYS A 522 3.22 -9.43 -4.46
C LYS A 522 3.82 -8.91 -5.76
N ILE A 523 4.77 -7.97 -5.63
CA ILE A 523 5.61 -7.47 -6.72
C ILE A 523 7.09 -7.66 -6.34
N PHE A 524 7.86 -8.25 -7.24
CA PHE A 524 9.31 -8.41 -7.15
C PHE A 524 9.98 -7.37 -8.05
N VAL A 525 10.96 -6.65 -7.50
CA VAL A 525 11.68 -5.56 -8.16
C VAL A 525 13.17 -5.90 -8.18
N ALA A 526 13.79 -5.90 -9.36
CA ALA A 526 15.21 -6.18 -9.52
C ALA A 526 16.09 -5.07 -8.90
N ALA A 527 17.40 -5.32 -8.85
CA ALA A 527 18.42 -4.29 -8.82
C ALA A 527 18.06 -3.15 -9.78
N GLY A 528 18.31 -1.89 -9.40
CA GLY A 528 17.94 -0.76 -10.26
C GLY A 528 17.71 0.54 -9.50
N THR A 529 17.46 1.63 -10.23
CA THR A 529 17.03 2.92 -9.66
C THR A 529 15.76 3.41 -10.32
N TYR A 530 14.66 3.25 -9.59
CA TYR A 530 13.31 3.60 -10.00
C TYR A 530 12.96 5.00 -9.50
N TYR A 531 12.26 5.77 -10.33
CA TYR A 531 11.80 7.13 -10.04
C TYR A 531 10.27 7.21 -10.02
N PRO A 532 9.63 8.06 -9.20
CA PRO A 532 8.17 8.21 -9.19
C PRO A 532 7.53 8.68 -10.50
N THR A 533 8.29 9.37 -11.37
CA THR A 533 7.81 10.02 -12.61
C THR A 533 8.98 10.33 -13.55
N ASP A 534 8.71 10.39 -14.85
CA ASP A 534 9.62 10.88 -15.91
C ASP A 534 9.55 12.41 -16.11
N ASP A 535 8.67 13.14 -15.41
CA ASP A 535 8.60 14.60 -15.45
C ASP A 535 9.25 15.24 -14.21
N PRO A 536 10.45 15.84 -14.34
CA PRO A 536 11.13 16.58 -13.30
C PRO A 536 10.33 17.74 -12.68
N GLN A 537 9.22 18.16 -13.28
CA GLN A 537 8.37 19.23 -12.77
C GLN A 537 7.27 18.71 -11.83
N ASP A 538 6.98 17.39 -11.81
CA ASP A 538 5.99 16.80 -10.93
C ASP A 538 6.61 16.33 -9.60
N THR A 539 6.94 17.30 -8.75
CA THR A 539 7.38 17.05 -7.36
C THR A 539 6.27 16.43 -6.46
N SER A 540 5.09 16.13 -7.01
CA SER A 540 3.94 15.52 -6.30
C SER A 540 3.70 14.05 -6.66
N ALA A 541 4.40 13.51 -7.65
CA ALA A 541 4.46 12.08 -7.90
C ALA A 541 5.05 11.32 -6.69
N THR A 542 4.69 10.05 -6.53
CA THR A 542 5.12 9.21 -5.41
C THR A 542 4.97 7.74 -5.77
N PHE A 543 5.78 6.85 -5.17
CA PHE A 543 5.48 5.42 -5.17
C PHE A 543 4.30 5.17 -4.22
N GLN A 544 3.08 5.29 -4.75
CA GLN A 544 1.86 4.98 -4.03
C GLN A 544 1.70 3.46 -3.93
N LEU A 545 1.94 2.92 -2.74
CA LEU A 545 1.77 1.49 -2.49
C LEU A 545 0.29 1.08 -2.57
N ILE A 546 0.05 -0.21 -2.80
CA ILE A 546 -1.28 -0.77 -3.01
C ILE A 546 -1.65 -1.67 -1.82
N ASN A 547 -2.84 -1.44 -1.25
CA ASN A 547 -3.35 -2.24 -0.13
C ASN A 547 -3.37 -3.74 -0.46
N SER A 548 -2.85 -4.56 0.45
CA SER A 548 -2.70 -6.02 0.32
C SER A 548 -1.76 -6.51 -0.79
N ILE A 549 -0.95 -5.64 -1.41
CA ILE A 549 0.08 -6.03 -2.38
C ILE A 549 1.45 -5.76 -1.75
N ASN A 550 2.19 -6.81 -1.41
CA ASN A 550 3.51 -6.69 -0.80
C ASN A 550 4.57 -6.40 -1.88
N ILE A 551 5.52 -5.50 -1.62
CA ILE A 551 6.60 -5.22 -2.54
C ILE A 551 7.94 -5.64 -1.96
N TYR A 552 8.74 -6.31 -2.79
CA TYR A 552 10.04 -6.88 -2.44
C TYR A 552 11.07 -6.40 -3.46
N GLY A 553 12.06 -5.64 -3.00
CA GLY A 553 13.26 -5.31 -3.76
C GLY A 553 14.38 -6.30 -3.49
N HIS A 554 15.58 -5.99 -3.99
CA HIS A 554 16.83 -6.72 -3.76
C HIS A 554 16.98 -8.06 -4.51
N PHE A 555 16.43 -8.13 -5.74
CA PHE A 555 16.51 -9.31 -6.61
C PHE A 555 17.56 -9.19 -7.72
N ALA A 556 18.15 -10.32 -8.12
CA ALA A 556 19.12 -10.48 -9.21
C ALA A 556 18.49 -10.77 -10.58
N GLY A 557 17.15 -10.77 -10.70
CA GLY A 557 16.44 -11.03 -11.95
C GLY A 557 16.30 -12.52 -12.33
N CYS A 558 16.40 -13.45 -11.37
CA CYS A 558 16.25 -14.88 -11.64
C CYS A 558 15.48 -15.70 -10.57
N GLU A 559 15.10 -15.06 -9.47
CA GLU A 559 14.51 -15.69 -8.29
C GLU A 559 13.00 -15.94 -8.42
N THR A 560 12.49 -16.88 -7.61
CA THR A 560 11.09 -17.29 -7.55
C THR A 560 10.43 -17.07 -6.18
N SER A 561 11.18 -16.69 -5.14
CA SER A 561 10.63 -16.32 -3.83
C SER A 561 11.52 -15.28 -3.11
N PRO A 562 10.99 -14.51 -2.14
CA PRO A 562 11.76 -13.47 -1.45
C PRO A 562 12.95 -14.01 -0.64
N ASP A 563 12.89 -15.29 -0.24
CA ASP A 563 13.90 -15.98 0.58
C ASP A 563 15.15 -16.35 -0.22
N GLN A 564 15.13 -16.17 -1.55
CA GLN A 564 16.26 -16.42 -2.45
C GLN A 564 17.15 -15.18 -2.64
N ARG A 565 16.72 -14.01 -2.17
CA ARG A 565 17.47 -12.75 -2.27
C ARG A 565 18.70 -12.74 -1.37
N ASN A 566 19.80 -12.19 -1.86
CA ASN A 566 20.96 -11.88 -1.03
C ASN A 566 20.94 -10.41 -0.58
N LEU A 567 20.20 -10.11 0.50
CA LEU A 567 20.05 -8.76 1.07
C LEU A 567 21.37 -8.09 1.49
N ALA A 568 22.47 -8.86 1.60
CA ALA A 568 23.80 -8.33 1.94
C ALA A 568 24.68 -8.00 0.72
N ASP A 569 24.26 -8.35 -0.50
CA ASP A 569 25.01 -8.01 -1.72
C ASP A 569 24.44 -6.73 -2.35
N SER A 570 25.18 -5.64 -2.20
CA SER A 570 24.75 -4.31 -2.66
C SER A 570 24.62 -4.20 -4.19
N ASN A 571 25.15 -5.16 -4.97
CA ASN A 571 24.92 -5.21 -6.42
C ASN A 571 23.45 -5.45 -6.80
N PHE A 572 22.64 -6.02 -5.89
CA PHE A 572 21.21 -6.29 -6.15
C PHE A 572 20.26 -5.21 -5.64
N THR A 573 20.78 -4.10 -5.09
CA THR A 573 19.97 -3.07 -4.41
C THR A 573 18.89 -2.46 -5.32
N SER A 574 17.62 -2.58 -4.94
CA SER A 574 16.53 -1.82 -5.55
C SER A 574 16.42 -0.46 -4.88
N VAL A 575 16.58 0.61 -5.65
CA VAL A 575 16.54 1.99 -5.16
C VAL A 575 15.25 2.68 -5.61
N LEU A 576 14.48 3.21 -4.66
CA LEU A 576 13.39 4.14 -4.89
C LEU A 576 13.93 5.56 -4.65
N SER A 577 14.01 6.38 -5.70
CA SER A 577 14.70 7.67 -5.68
C SER A 577 13.77 8.84 -5.96
N GLY A 578 13.74 9.83 -5.08
CA GLY A 578 13.00 11.09 -5.26
C GLY A 578 13.70 12.15 -6.13
N ASP A 579 14.77 11.82 -6.85
CA ASP A 579 15.63 12.74 -7.62
C ASP A 579 15.54 12.45 -9.14
N PRO A 580 14.41 12.76 -9.82
CA PRO A 580 14.14 12.34 -11.21
C PRO A 580 14.89 13.13 -12.28
N ASP A 581 15.32 14.38 -12.01
CA ASP A 581 16.20 15.13 -12.93
C ASP A 581 17.70 14.83 -12.76
N ILE A 582 18.11 14.15 -11.67
CA ILE A 582 19.52 13.89 -11.32
C ILE A 582 20.27 15.24 -11.21
N ASP A 583 19.57 16.23 -10.63
CA ASP A 583 19.83 17.67 -10.67
C ASP A 583 19.43 18.25 -9.30
N ASN A 584 20.30 19.05 -8.71
CA ASN A 584 20.36 19.22 -7.25
C ASN A 584 19.35 20.25 -6.68
N ASP A 585 18.28 20.55 -7.42
CA ASP A 585 17.34 21.66 -7.15
C ASP A 585 15.88 21.22 -6.87
N ARG A 586 15.42 20.01 -7.25
CA ARG A 586 13.96 19.65 -7.23
C ARG A 586 13.57 18.19 -6.89
N ASP A 587 14.03 17.72 -5.74
CA ASP A 587 13.55 16.48 -5.10
C ASP A 587 12.00 16.38 -4.99
N ILE A 588 11.48 15.16 -5.13
CA ILE A 588 10.08 14.72 -4.90
C ILE A 588 9.68 14.90 -3.43
N TYR A 589 8.45 15.33 -3.15
CA TYR A 589 8.02 15.60 -1.76
C TYR A 589 7.94 14.34 -0.87
N ASN A 590 7.32 13.27 -1.38
CA ASN A 590 7.19 11.96 -0.70
C ASN A 590 7.72 10.86 -1.64
N VAL A 591 8.84 10.21 -1.34
CA VAL A 591 9.35 9.14 -2.24
C VAL A 591 8.35 7.98 -2.30
N VAL A 592 7.93 7.49 -1.14
CA VAL A 592 6.90 6.46 -0.98
C VAL A 592 5.71 7.00 -0.19
N THR A 593 4.49 6.75 -0.68
CA THR A 593 3.26 6.92 0.10
C THR A 593 2.71 5.53 0.37
N ALA A 594 2.61 5.17 1.66
CA ALA A 594 2.35 3.81 2.08
C ALA A 594 0.89 3.35 1.84
N ALA A 595 0.68 2.06 2.09
CA ALA A 595 -0.62 1.40 2.17
C ALA A 595 -0.52 0.23 3.18
N ASN A 596 -1.61 -0.46 3.50
CA ASN A 596 -1.58 -1.65 4.36
C ASN A 596 -1.00 -2.86 3.59
N CYS A 597 0.33 -2.94 3.58
CA CYS A 597 1.15 -3.91 2.85
C CYS A 597 2.54 -4.02 3.50
N THR A 598 3.36 -4.97 3.04
CA THR A 598 4.79 -5.03 3.36
C THR A 598 5.62 -4.33 2.29
N ILE A 599 6.61 -3.54 2.69
CA ILE A 599 7.71 -3.04 1.86
C ILE A 599 9.04 -3.61 2.39
N ASP A 600 9.75 -4.36 1.55
CA ASP A 600 10.90 -5.20 1.94
C ASP A 600 12.09 -5.00 1.00
N GLY A 601 13.28 -4.71 1.54
CA GLY A 601 14.54 -4.76 0.77
C GLY A 601 14.78 -3.58 -0.18
N PHE A 602 14.27 -2.39 0.13
CA PHE A 602 14.47 -1.19 -0.70
C PHE A 602 15.41 -0.17 -0.04
N THR A 603 16.24 0.49 -0.86
CA THR A 603 16.86 1.76 -0.50
C THR A 603 15.95 2.91 -0.92
N ILE A 604 15.56 3.78 0.00
CA ILE A 604 14.56 4.84 -0.21
C ILE A 604 15.19 6.20 0.14
N LYS A 605 15.36 7.05 -0.88
CA LYS A 605 16.17 8.26 -0.78
C LYS A 605 15.67 9.45 -1.57
N LYS A 606 16.18 10.64 -1.26
CA LYS A 606 15.93 11.92 -1.96
C LYS A 606 14.49 12.45 -1.83
N GLY A 607 13.85 12.22 -0.68
CA GLY A 607 12.58 12.84 -0.33
C GLY A 607 12.73 14.25 0.23
N ALA A 608 12.20 15.26 -0.47
CA ALA A 608 12.19 16.67 -0.05
C ALA A 608 11.38 16.94 1.23
N SER A 609 10.55 15.99 1.68
CA SER A 609 9.91 16.00 2.99
C SER A 609 10.02 14.65 3.71
N TYR A 610 9.64 13.56 3.03
CA TYR A 610 9.60 12.21 3.63
C TYR A 610 10.14 11.15 2.66
N GLY A 611 10.93 10.20 3.18
CA GLY A 611 11.25 8.95 2.47
C GLY A 611 10.00 8.06 2.37
N ILE A 612 9.37 7.77 3.51
CA ILE A 612 8.07 7.07 3.59
C ILE A 612 7.07 7.93 4.36
N LEU A 613 5.89 8.15 3.78
CA LEU A 613 4.71 8.72 4.44
C LEU A 613 3.66 7.63 4.73
N CYS A 614 3.32 7.43 6.00
CA CYS A 614 2.24 6.54 6.45
C CYS A 614 1.05 7.39 6.96
N ASP A 615 0.14 7.80 6.06
CA ASP A 615 -1.04 8.59 6.41
C ASP A 615 -2.26 7.68 6.63
N ALA A 616 -2.63 7.46 7.91
CA ALA A 616 -3.68 6.54 8.40
C ALA A 616 -3.49 5.03 8.07
N ASP A 617 -2.75 4.68 7.00
CA ASP A 617 -2.39 3.32 6.67
C ASP A 617 -1.25 2.77 7.55
N SER A 618 -1.25 1.46 7.77
CA SER A 618 -0.38 0.76 8.74
C SER A 618 0.51 -0.29 8.05
N PRO A 619 1.56 0.13 7.32
CA PRO A 619 2.47 -0.79 6.64
C PRO A 619 3.36 -1.58 7.61
N THR A 620 3.99 -2.64 7.07
CA THR A 620 5.20 -3.23 7.65
C THR A 620 6.39 -2.86 6.76
N ILE A 621 7.37 -2.19 7.34
CA ILE A 621 8.61 -1.74 6.67
C ILE A 621 9.73 -2.64 7.18
N GLN A 622 10.38 -3.41 6.31
CA GLN A 622 11.42 -4.35 6.72
C GLN A 622 12.63 -4.39 5.78
N ASN A 623 13.81 -4.73 6.31
CA ASN A 623 15.06 -4.88 5.52
C ASN A 623 15.40 -3.65 4.65
N CYS A 624 14.90 -2.45 4.99
CA CYS A 624 15.02 -1.26 4.15
C CYS A 624 16.19 -0.37 4.59
N VAL A 625 16.67 0.48 3.66
CA VAL A 625 17.64 1.56 3.94
C VAL A 625 16.99 2.90 3.63
N ILE A 626 16.73 3.72 4.65
CA ILE A 626 16.05 5.00 4.52
C ILE A 626 17.07 6.12 4.73
N THR A 627 17.52 6.77 3.65
CA THR A 627 18.68 7.68 3.68
C THR A 627 18.56 8.89 2.75
N ASP A 628 19.29 9.98 3.02
CA ASP A 628 19.29 11.21 2.21
C ASP A 628 17.89 11.83 1.98
N ASN A 629 16.98 11.72 2.96
CA ASN A 629 15.69 12.41 2.94
C ASN A 629 15.66 13.58 3.95
N VAL A 630 14.63 14.43 3.89
CA VAL A 630 14.40 15.44 4.94
C VAL A 630 13.94 14.77 6.24
N LYS A 631 13.02 13.81 6.19
CA LYS A 631 12.76 12.83 7.26
C LYS A 631 12.73 11.43 6.68
N GLY A 632 13.11 10.43 7.46
CA GLY A 632 13.09 9.04 7.02
C GLY A 632 11.66 8.51 6.88
N ILE A 633 11.06 8.10 8.00
CA ILE A 633 9.72 7.52 8.07
C ILE A 633 8.81 8.46 8.89
N TYR A 634 7.68 8.87 8.34
CA TYR A 634 6.73 9.76 8.99
C TYR A 634 5.32 9.14 9.03
N CYS A 635 4.85 8.82 10.24
CA CYS A 635 3.55 8.21 10.48
C CYS A 635 2.56 9.22 11.04
N ASP A 636 1.33 9.24 10.52
CA ASP A 636 0.29 10.22 10.85
C ASP A 636 -1.12 9.60 10.94
N ASN A 637 -2.08 10.37 11.44
CA ASN A 637 -3.53 10.11 11.41
C ASN A 637 -4.02 8.74 11.91
N GLY A 638 -3.32 8.14 12.89
CA GLY A 638 -3.69 6.86 13.49
C GLY A 638 -3.03 5.65 12.84
N SER A 639 -1.99 5.86 12.02
CA SER A 639 -1.13 4.78 11.51
C SER A 639 -0.53 3.94 12.65
N HIS A 640 -0.50 2.62 12.48
CA HIS A 640 0.10 1.64 13.39
C HIS A 640 1.26 0.91 12.68
N THR A 641 2.28 1.65 12.26
CA THR A 641 3.40 1.13 11.45
C THR A 641 4.32 0.20 12.25
N ASN A 642 4.69 -0.92 11.63
CA ASN A 642 5.79 -1.78 12.08
C ASN A 642 7.05 -1.49 11.26
N ILE A 643 8.20 -1.39 11.91
CA ILE A 643 9.51 -1.12 11.33
C ILE A 643 10.47 -2.17 11.90
N PHE A 644 11.01 -3.04 11.05
CA PHE A 644 11.81 -4.20 11.46
C PHE A 644 13.13 -4.28 10.67
N ASN A 645 14.24 -4.64 11.30
CA ASN A 645 15.55 -4.85 10.64
C ASN A 645 15.88 -3.76 9.58
N THR A 646 15.65 -2.49 9.92
CA THR A 646 15.68 -1.37 8.97
C THR A 646 16.73 -0.34 9.39
N PHE A 647 17.50 0.15 8.43
CA PHE A 647 18.58 1.11 8.62
C PHE A 647 18.12 2.53 8.23
N VAL A 648 18.00 3.43 9.20
CA VAL A 648 17.56 4.81 8.99
C VAL A 648 18.73 5.74 9.25
N ASN A 649 19.32 6.31 8.20
CA ASN A 649 20.60 7.02 8.27
C ASN A 649 20.57 8.36 7.52
N TYR A 650 21.38 9.35 7.92
CA TYR A 650 21.58 10.63 7.21
C TYR A 650 20.30 11.39 6.77
N ASN A 651 19.18 11.21 7.47
CA ASN A 651 17.98 12.02 7.21
C ASN A 651 18.11 13.34 7.97
N SER A 652 17.95 14.47 7.28
CA SER A 652 18.40 15.78 7.80
C SER A 652 17.56 16.38 8.95
N SER A 653 16.41 15.79 9.25
CA SER A 653 15.55 16.06 10.40
C SER A 653 15.27 14.74 11.13
N ASP A 654 14.01 14.29 11.19
CA ASP A 654 13.58 13.15 12.01
C ASP A 654 13.87 11.81 11.29
N GLY A 655 14.46 10.84 11.98
CA GLY A 655 14.66 9.48 11.45
C GLY A 655 13.33 8.75 11.31
N VAL A 656 12.63 8.55 12.43
CA VAL A 656 11.26 8.06 12.50
C VAL A 656 10.41 9.04 13.30
N MET A 657 9.20 9.35 12.82
CA MET A 657 8.25 10.26 13.49
C MET A 657 6.88 9.62 13.69
N SER A 658 6.34 9.72 14.91
CA SER A 658 4.97 9.34 15.27
C SER A 658 4.15 10.62 15.54
N TRP A 659 3.18 10.93 14.67
CA TRP A 659 2.47 12.22 14.65
C TRP A 659 0.94 12.09 14.71
N ASN A 660 0.27 13.07 15.32
CA ASN A 660 -1.18 13.12 15.63
C ASN A 660 -1.76 11.94 16.44
N ALA A 661 -2.86 12.21 17.15
CA ALA A 661 -3.37 11.31 18.18
C ALA A 661 -3.74 9.91 17.67
N ASN A 662 -3.42 8.89 18.48
CA ASN A 662 -3.58 7.45 18.22
C ASN A 662 -2.61 6.85 17.17
N THR A 663 -1.65 7.62 16.65
CA THR A 663 -0.55 7.05 15.85
C THR A 663 0.43 6.30 16.75
N LYS A 664 0.93 5.17 16.25
CA LYS A 664 1.84 4.26 16.96
C LYS A 664 2.91 3.74 15.99
N VAL A 665 4.16 3.77 16.42
CA VAL A 665 5.27 3.10 15.74
C VAL A 665 5.82 1.95 16.60
N ASN A 666 6.10 0.81 15.97
CA ASN A 666 6.85 -0.29 16.57
C ASN A 666 8.16 -0.40 15.79
N ILE A 667 9.29 -0.24 16.46
CA ILE A 667 10.64 -0.23 15.89
C ILE A 667 11.40 -1.39 16.54
N ASP A 668 11.74 -2.43 15.78
CA ASP A 668 12.44 -3.61 16.30
C ASP A 668 13.65 -4.00 15.44
N GLN A 669 14.74 -4.42 16.08
CA GLN A 669 16.02 -4.80 15.43
C GLN A 669 16.57 -3.74 14.46
N CYS A 670 16.22 -2.47 14.64
CA CYS A 670 16.58 -1.40 13.71
C CYS A 670 17.93 -0.75 14.09
N THR A 671 18.48 0.02 13.16
CA THR A 671 19.60 0.93 13.43
C THR A 671 19.25 2.31 12.90
N ILE A 672 19.21 3.31 13.79
CA ILE A 672 18.83 4.69 13.48
C ILE A 672 20.01 5.60 13.82
N ARG A 673 20.59 6.29 12.83
CA ARG A 673 21.77 7.14 13.06
C ARG A 673 21.84 8.39 12.20
N ASN A 674 22.65 9.36 12.64
CA ASN A 674 22.88 10.65 11.97
C ASN A 674 21.60 11.48 11.66
N CYS A 675 20.52 11.27 12.41
CA CYS A 675 19.27 12.03 12.35
C CYS A 675 19.15 12.99 13.54
N SER A 676 18.14 13.86 13.60
CA SER A 676 17.89 14.76 14.74
C SER A 676 16.42 15.19 14.85
N PRO A 677 15.58 14.48 15.62
CA PRO A 677 15.87 13.29 16.43
C PRO A 677 16.04 12.01 15.60
N GLY A 678 16.59 10.95 16.22
CA GLY A 678 16.46 9.59 15.71
C GLY A 678 15.00 9.14 15.68
N VAL A 679 14.31 9.23 16.82
CA VAL A 679 12.87 8.97 16.95
C VAL A 679 12.17 10.18 17.58
N GLY A 680 11.20 10.77 16.86
CA GLY A 680 10.30 11.80 17.34
C GLY A 680 8.91 11.24 17.69
N VAL A 681 8.36 11.62 18.83
CA VAL A 681 7.08 11.11 19.33
C VAL A 681 6.21 12.27 19.79
N ASN A 682 5.10 12.54 19.10
CA ASN A 682 4.23 13.68 19.39
C ASN A 682 3.21 13.37 20.52
N SER A 683 2.51 14.37 21.03
CA SER A 683 1.50 14.17 22.08
C SER A 683 0.32 13.31 21.66
N ASN A 684 -0.05 12.38 22.55
CA ASN A 684 -1.06 11.33 22.33
C ASN A 684 -0.67 10.31 21.24
N THR A 685 0.63 10.13 21.00
CA THR A 685 1.21 9.08 20.16
C THR A 685 2.07 8.13 20.99
N GLU A 686 2.43 6.99 20.41
CA GLU A 686 3.26 5.97 21.06
C GLU A 686 4.44 5.55 20.16
N ALA A 687 5.58 5.23 20.77
CA ALA A 687 6.67 4.48 20.15
C ALA A 687 7.09 3.32 21.06
N ASN A 688 7.15 2.11 20.49
CA ASN A 688 7.81 0.96 21.10
C ASN A 688 9.11 0.73 20.34
N ILE A 689 10.23 0.68 21.06
CA ILE A 689 11.58 0.64 20.51
C ILE A 689 12.28 -0.55 21.18
N THR A 690 12.56 -1.60 20.42
CA THR A 690 13.07 -2.87 20.94
C THR A 690 14.31 -3.32 20.16
N ASN A 691 15.29 -3.91 20.83
CA ASN A 691 16.50 -4.51 20.21
C ASN A 691 17.25 -3.56 19.23
N THR A 692 17.14 -2.24 19.42
CA THR A 692 17.45 -1.23 18.39
C THR A 692 18.64 -0.37 18.80
N ILE A 693 19.48 -0.02 17.83
CA ILE A 693 20.60 0.90 18.00
C ILE A 693 20.15 2.31 17.57
N ILE A 694 20.37 3.32 18.43
CA ILE A 694 20.17 4.74 18.09
C ILE A 694 21.42 5.55 18.42
N ASP A 695 22.30 5.71 17.42
CA ASP A 695 23.62 6.32 17.59
C ASP A 695 23.80 7.62 16.77
N HIS A 696 24.82 8.43 17.11
CA HIS A 696 25.22 9.66 16.40
C HIS A 696 24.16 10.76 16.21
N CYS A 697 22.91 10.56 16.64
CA CYS A 697 21.81 11.49 16.40
C CYS A 697 21.90 12.76 17.26
N GLY A 698 21.25 13.84 16.83
CA GLY A 698 21.16 15.09 17.59
C GLY A 698 20.29 15.00 18.86
N LYS A 699 19.38 14.02 18.90
CA LYS A 699 18.77 13.36 20.06
C LYS A 699 18.51 11.94 19.60
N ALA A 700 18.63 10.94 20.46
CA ALA A 700 18.15 9.60 20.11
C ALA A 700 16.62 9.61 20.07
N ILE A 701 15.99 10.13 21.13
CA ILE A 701 14.53 10.16 21.29
C ILE A 701 14.10 11.55 21.78
N ASP A 702 13.10 12.15 21.12
CA ASP A 702 12.43 13.38 21.59
C ASP A 702 10.92 13.14 21.70
N SER A 703 10.43 12.96 22.93
CA SER A 703 9.05 12.56 23.18
C SER A 703 8.21 13.65 23.84
N PHE A 704 7.00 13.81 23.32
CA PHE A 704 5.85 14.53 23.87
C PHE A 704 4.67 13.56 24.12
N GLY A 705 4.88 12.25 23.88
CA GLY A 705 3.93 11.15 24.03
C GLY A 705 4.55 9.98 24.79
N ASN A 706 4.07 8.76 24.53
CA ASN A 706 4.49 7.58 25.30
C ASN A 706 5.65 6.84 24.61
N ILE A 707 6.66 6.43 25.36
CA ILE A 707 7.72 5.54 24.86
C ILE A 707 7.89 4.30 25.74
N ASN A 708 8.11 3.15 25.09
CA ASN A 708 8.68 1.97 25.70
C ASN A 708 10.00 1.67 24.98
N VAL A 709 11.10 1.59 25.72
CA VAL A 709 12.46 1.30 25.22
C VAL A 709 12.97 0.05 25.91
N ASP A 710 13.36 -0.97 25.15
CA ASP A 710 13.71 -2.31 25.66
C ASP A 710 14.91 -2.86 24.87
N LYS A 711 15.96 -3.35 25.53
CA LYS A 711 17.15 -3.95 24.86
C LYS A 711 17.80 -3.06 23.79
N CYS A 712 17.78 -1.75 24.00
CA CYS A 712 18.29 -0.77 23.04
C CYS A 712 19.70 -0.29 23.41
N THR A 713 20.49 0.09 22.39
CA THR A 713 21.78 0.78 22.57
C THR A 713 21.67 2.20 22.05
N ILE A 714 21.75 3.18 22.94
CA ILE A 714 21.56 4.60 22.67
C ILE A 714 22.87 5.31 22.98
N SER A 715 23.74 5.45 21.97
CA SER A 715 25.15 5.80 22.16
C SER A 715 25.59 7.05 21.37
N GLU A 716 26.61 7.76 21.86
CA GLU A 716 27.37 8.75 21.07
C GLU A 716 26.56 9.92 20.45
N ASN A 717 25.34 10.15 20.95
CA ASN A 717 24.43 11.16 20.43
C ASN A 717 24.99 12.58 20.65
N THR A 718 24.98 13.41 19.60
CA THR A 718 25.85 14.61 19.44
C THR A 718 25.15 15.94 19.75
N GLY A 719 23.96 15.90 20.35
CA GLY A 719 23.12 17.07 20.62
C GLY A 719 23.69 18.07 21.62
N TRP A 720 24.27 19.17 21.14
CA TRP A 720 24.68 20.29 21.99
C TRP A 720 23.50 20.83 22.82
N TRP A 721 23.60 20.74 24.15
CA TRP A 721 22.55 21.12 25.11
C TRP A 721 21.19 20.45 24.85
N LYS A 722 21.23 19.15 24.56
CA LYS A 722 20.08 18.23 24.43
C LYS A 722 20.45 16.89 25.07
N PRO A 723 19.57 16.21 25.80
CA PRO A 723 19.85 14.86 26.31
C PRO A 723 19.76 13.81 25.18
N ALA A 724 20.23 12.59 25.41
CA ALA A 724 20.01 11.49 24.46
C ALA A 724 18.52 11.15 24.33
N ILE A 725 17.85 10.97 25.47
CA ILE A 725 16.40 10.75 25.59
C ILE A 725 15.77 11.95 26.29
N GLN A 726 14.86 12.66 25.62
CA GLN A 726 14.06 13.72 26.23
C GLN A 726 12.58 13.31 26.35
N LEU A 727 12.04 13.36 27.57
CA LEU A 727 10.63 13.12 27.88
C LEU A 727 9.98 14.42 28.33
N ASN A 728 9.29 15.11 27.43
CA ASN A 728 8.64 16.40 27.67
C ASN A 728 7.23 16.25 28.27
N TYR A 729 6.49 15.24 27.81
CA TYR A 729 5.13 14.87 28.24
C TYR A 729 4.91 13.37 27.98
N GLY A 730 3.78 12.82 28.44
CA GLY A 730 3.43 11.40 28.30
C GLY A 730 4.04 10.57 29.45
N SER A 731 4.44 9.35 29.14
CA SER A 731 5.21 8.48 30.04
C SER A 731 6.34 7.78 29.29
N GLY A 732 7.47 7.58 29.96
CA GLY A 732 8.59 6.77 29.47
C GLY A 732 8.83 5.55 30.34
N ASN A 733 8.91 4.38 29.70
CA ASN A 733 9.41 3.15 30.29
C ASN A 733 10.68 2.76 29.54
N ILE A 734 11.82 2.72 30.23
CA ILE A 734 13.14 2.50 29.64
C ILE A 734 13.78 1.36 30.41
N LYS A 735 14.07 0.24 29.74
CA LYS A 735 14.56 -0.94 30.41
C LYS A 735 15.56 -1.76 29.62
N ASP A 736 16.38 -2.55 30.32
CA ASP A 736 17.28 -3.54 29.74
C ASP A 736 18.24 -2.92 28.69
N SER A 737 18.59 -1.63 28.82
CA SER A 737 19.14 -0.80 27.74
C SER A 737 20.41 -0.05 28.14
N ILE A 738 21.25 0.27 27.16
CA ILE A 738 22.50 1.04 27.32
C ILE A 738 22.27 2.47 26.81
N ILE A 739 22.58 3.48 27.63
CA ILE A 739 22.48 4.91 27.29
C ILE A 739 23.82 5.59 27.59
N SER A 740 24.71 5.68 26.60
CA SER A 740 26.14 5.95 26.84
C SER A 740 26.85 6.95 25.92
N GLY A 741 27.91 7.57 26.44
CA GLY A 741 28.86 8.39 25.66
C GLY A 741 28.27 9.64 24.98
N THR A 742 27.05 10.07 25.35
CA THR A 742 26.36 11.14 24.61
C THR A 742 26.90 12.51 25.00
N GLN A 743 27.05 13.41 24.02
CA GLN A 743 27.65 14.74 24.19
C GLN A 743 26.70 15.77 24.81
N GLY A 744 25.52 15.32 25.21
CA GLY A 744 24.39 16.11 25.70
C GLY A 744 24.43 16.53 27.17
N ASP A 745 23.38 17.23 27.59
CA ASP A 745 23.18 17.65 28.99
C ASP A 745 22.85 16.47 29.92
N SER A 746 22.37 15.35 29.38
CA SER A 746 22.09 14.11 30.14
C SER A 746 22.03 12.89 29.21
N GLY A 747 22.22 11.69 29.75
CA GLY A 747 21.75 10.47 29.08
C GLY A 747 20.23 10.47 28.95
N ILE A 748 19.52 10.55 30.08
CA ILE A 748 18.05 10.64 30.13
C ILE A 748 17.65 11.96 30.81
N ALA A 749 16.71 12.72 30.24
CA ALA A 749 16.07 13.84 30.92
C ALA A 749 14.53 13.78 30.83
N ALA A 750 13.86 13.79 31.98
CA ALA A 750 12.41 13.68 32.09
C ALA A 750 11.75 14.87 32.80
N TYR A 751 10.70 15.36 32.17
CA TYR A 751 9.74 16.35 32.67
C TYR A 751 8.33 15.73 32.79
N ALA A 752 8.24 14.41 32.68
CA ALA A 752 7.03 13.58 32.62
C ALA A 752 7.26 12.25 33.36
N GLU A 753 6.24 11.39 33.46
CA GLU A 753 6.35 10.11 34.20
C GLU A 753 7.45 9.23 33.60
N LEU A 754 8.27 8.61 34.46
CA LEU A 754 9.48 7.89 34.06
C LEU A 754 9.67 6.62 34.90
N ILE A 755 9.89 5.50 34.23
CA ILE A 755 10.46 4.29 34.82
C ILE A 755 11.77 4.00 34.08
N VAL A 756 12.86 3.82 34.83
CA VAL A 756 14.13 3.32 34.32
C VAL A 756 14.57 2.11 35.14
N GLU A 757 14.66 0.93 34.51
CA GLU A 757 15.06 -0.31 35.17
C GLU A 757 16.10 -1.13 34.39
N ARG A 758 17.08 -1.75 35.06
CA ARG A 758 18.10 -2.60 34.43
C ARG A 758 18.82 -1.94 33.24
N CYS A 759 19.15 -0.65 33.38
CA CYS A 759 19.88 0.09 32.35
C CYS A 759 21.33 0.38 32.76
N GLU A 760 22.22 0.42 31.76
CA GLU A 760 23.55 1.00 31.88
C GLU A 760 23.51 2.46 31.40
N ILE A 761 23.87 3.41 32.26
CA ILE A 761 23.80 4.85 31.95
C ILE A 761 25.16 5.48 32.20
N SER A 762 26.02 5.46 31.18
CA SER A 762 27.46 5.64 31.36
C SER A 762 28.09 6.72 30.48
N GLN A 763 29.16 7.34 30.98
CA GLN A 763 30.06 8.20 30.18
C GLN A 763 29.39 9.42 29.49
N ASN A 764 28.17 9.81 29.86
CA ASN A 764 27.47 10.95 29.25
C ASN A 764 28.09 12.29 29.69
N ASN A 765 28.07 13.28 28.82
CA ASN A 765 28.73 14.59 28.98
C ASN A 765 28.03 15.55 29.98
N GLY A 766 26.95 15.11 30.60
CA GLY A 766 26.27 15.81 31.69
C GLY A 766 25.81 14.82 32.76
N TYR A 767 24.52 14.86 33.11
CA TYR A 767 23.95 13.93 34.11
C TYR A 767 23.74 12.52 33.52
N GLY A 768 23.73 11.49 34.37
CA GLY A 768 23.21 10.18 33.96
C GLY A 768 21.70 10.27 33.70
N VAL A 769 20.95 10.56 34.77
CA VAL A 769 19.50 10.82 34.73
C VAL A 769 19.20 12.20 35.31
N TYR A 770 18.47 13.03 34.56
CA TYR A 770 17.93 14.31 35.00
C TYR A 770 16.40 14.24 35.16
N ILE A 771 15.91 14.64 36.34
CA ILE A 771 14.48 14.68 36.67
C ILE A 771 14.10 16.13 36.96
N GLY A 772 13.20 16.69 36.14
CA GLY A 772 12.78 18.08 36.21
C GLY A 772 11.86 18.43 37.39
N TRP A 773 11.21 19.59 37.29
CA TRP A 773 10.33 20.17 38.31
C TRP A 773 8.89 19.64 38.20
N GLU A 774 8.22 19.47 39.34
CA GLU A 774 6.80 19.06 39.46
C GLU A 774 6.44 17.71 38.80
N VAL A 775 7.43 16.84 38.57
CA VAL A 775 7.24 15.50 38.00
C VAL A 775 6.75 14.53 39.09
N THR A 776 5.87 13.60 38.72
CA THR A 776 5.35 12.54 39.59
C THR A 776 5.58 11.17 38.96
N ASN A 777 5.47 10.11 39.79
CA ASN A 777 5.59 8.71 39.35
C ASN A 777 6.93 8.39 38.67
N VAL A 778 8.03 8.98 39.16
CA VAL A 778 9.40 8.69 38.71
C VAL A 778 10.00 7.56 39.53
N ASN A 779 10.48 6.52 38.86
CA ASN A 779 11.14 5.35 39.45
C ASN A 779 12.46 5.10 38.72
N VAL A 780 13.56 5.00 39.47
CA VAL A 780 14.89 4.64 38.95
C VAL A 780 15.39 3.46 39.77
N LEU A 781 15.36 2.27 39.17
CA LEU A 781 15.42 0.96 39.83
C LEU A 781 16.52 0.09 39.22
N ASN A 782 17.33 -0.64 40.01
CA ASN A 782 18.15 -1.74 39.48
C ASN A 782 19.11 -1.32 38.31
N ASN A 783 19.63 -0.08 38.28
CA ASN A 783 20.49 0.44 37.18
C ASN A 783 21.97 0.60 37.57
N TRP A 784 22.87 0.52 36.60
CA TRP A 784 24.27 0.98 36.71
C TRP A 784 24.39 2.39 36.11
N ILE A 785 24.87 3.37 36.90
CA ILE A 785 24.93 4.78 36.49
C ILE A 785 26.33 5.34 36.81
N PHE A 786 27.23 5.39 35.84
CA PHE A 786 28.66 5.60 36.10
C PHE A 786 29.45 6.44 35.09
N LYS A 787 30.57 7.02 35.54
CA LYS A 787 31.52 7.81 34.72
C LYS A 787 30.89 8.99 33.94
N ASN A 788 29.67 9.42 34.27
CA ASN A 788 29.06 10.62 33.67
C ASN A 788 29.78 11.89 34.15
N GLN A 789 29.84 12.92 33.29
CA GLN A 789 30.68 14.11 33.49
C GLN A 789 30.12 15.13 34.50
N ASP A 790 28.83 15.05 34.82
CA ASP A 790 28.25 15.73 35.97
C ASP A 790 27.85 14.70 37.05
N SER A 791 26.59 14.71 37.49
CA SER A 791 26.10 13.88 38.60
C SER A 791 25.39 12.63 38.08
N GLY A 792 25.47 11.52 38.81
CA GLY A 792 24.80 10.27 38.43
C GLY A 792 23.29 10.47 38.25
N VAL A 793 22.62 11.01 39.28
CA VAL A 793 21.22 11.45 39.19
C VAL A 793 21.06 12.90 39.68
N TYR A 794 20.38 13.71 38.89
CA TYR A 794 19.90 15.04 39.27
C TYR A 794 18.37 15.01 39.43
N THR A 795 17.82 15.56 40.51
CA THR A 795 16.35 15.69 40.66
C THR A 795 15.89 16.96 41.35
N ASP A 796 14.90 17.62 40.74
CA ASP A 796 14.10 18.70 41.34
C ASP A 796 12.70 18.25 41.81
N SER A 797 12.40 16.94 41.73
CA SER A 797 11.11 16.34 42.10
C SER A 797 11.25 15.19 43.12
N PHE A 798 10.09 14.72 43.61
CA PHE A 798 10.02 13.46 44.36
C PHE A 798 10.10 12.29 43.38
N ALA A 799 11.07 11.41 43.59
CA ALA A 799 11.27 10.16 42.87
C ALA A 799 11.54 9.02 43.86
N GLU A 800 11.22 7.79 43.46
CA GLU A 800 11.67 6.57 44.13
C GLU A 800 12.96 6.10 43.42
N ILE A 801 14.09 6.14 44.12
CA ILE A 801 15.40 5.82 43.54
C ILE A 801 16.05 4.75 44.41
N ARG A 802 16.04 3.50 43.93
CA ARG A 802 16.46 2.36 44.72
C ARG A 802 17.20 1.28 43.96
N ASN A 803 18.01 0.51 44.68
CA ASN A 803 18.76 -0.62 44.13
C ASN A 803 19.63 -0.21 42.93
N ASN A 804 20.20 1.00 42.87
CA ASN A 804 21.09 1.40 41.78
C ASN A 804 22.56 1.33 42.23
N THR A 805 23.47 1.07 41.31
CA THR A 805 24.91 1.24 41.51
C THR A 805 25.35 2.53 40.83
N ILE A 806 25.51 3.59 41.63
CA ILE A 806 25.78 4.97 41.16
C ILE A 806 27.22 5.33 41.54
N VAL A 807 28.14 5.23 40.59
CA VAL A 807 29.58 5.21 40.89
C VAL A 807 30.45 5.99 39.93
N SER A 808 31.58 6.53 40.41
CA SER A 808 32.60 7.19 39.58
C SER A 808 32.12 8.38 38.73
N ASN A 809 30.95 8.98 39.03
CA ASN A 809 30.45 10.18 38.35
C ASN A 809 31.21 11.43 38.85
N ASN A 810 31.51 12.35 37.94
CA ASN A 810 32.52 13.39 38.16
C ASN A 810 32.10 14.49 39.16
N SER A 811 30.81 14.89 39.20
CA SER A 811 30.29 15.86 40.17
C SER A 811 29.86 15.22 41.49
N TYR A 812 28.81 14.39 41.47
CA TYR A 812 28.18 13.80 42.67
C TYR A 812 27.47 12.48 42.30
N GLY A 813 27.12 11.66 43.29
CA GLY A 813 26.15 10.58 43.07
C GLY A 813 24.74 11.17 42.85
N PHE A 814 24.38 12.13 43.71
CA PHE A 814 23.09 12.83 43.68
C PHE A 814 23.24 14.36 43.80
N SER A 815 22.44 15.10 43.02
CA SER A 815 22.31 16.56 43.11
C SER A 815 20.88 17.03 42.74
N GLY A 816 20.63 18.34 42.86
CA GLY A 816 19.31 18.95 42.64
C GLY A 816 18.61 19.41 43.92
N SER A 817 17.38 19.91 43.80
CA SER A 817 16.62 20.48 44.93
C SER A 817 15.45 19.63 45.43
N GLY A 818 15.14 18.51 44.77
CA GLY A 818 14.10 17.56 45.14
C GLY A 818 14.47 16.71 46.38
N ASP A 819 13.45 16.20 47.07
CA ASP A 819 13.58 15.33 48.25
C ASP A 819 13.09 13.90 47.90
N PRO A 820 13.83 13.15 47.05
CA PRO A 820 13.48 11.78 46.65
C PRO A 820 13.58 10.80 47.82
N ASN A 821 13.02 9.60 47.65
CA ASN A 821 13.28 8.46 48.52
C ASN A 821 14.47 7.67 47.95
N ILE A 822 15.58 7.61 48.68
CA ILE A 822 16.85 7.00 48.22
C ILE A 822 17.15 5.78 49.08
N ASN A 823 17.02 4.58 48.50
CA ASN A 823 16.98 3.33 49.26
C ASN A 823 17.80 2.19 48.63
N SER A 824 18.61 1.46 49.40
CA SER A 824 19.31 0.25 48.91
C SER A 824 20.21 0.46 47.68
N ASN A 825 20.69 1.69 47.44
CA ASN A 825 21.66 2.00 46.37
C ASN A 825 23.11 1.86 46.87
N ILE A 826 24.05 1.58 45.97
CA ILE A 826 25.47 1.87 46.16
C ILE A 826 25.78 3.26 45.60
N ILE A 827 26.47 4.09 46.37
CA ILE A 827 26.80 5.48 46.05
C ILE A 827 28.27 5.72 46.43
N TYR A 828 29.19 5.49 45.48
CA TYR A 828 30.62 5.34 45.77
C TYR A 828 31.54 5.94 44.70
N TRP A 829 32.71 6.46 45.08
CA TRP A 829 33.70 7.09 44.19
C TRP A 829 33.22 8.27 43.34
N ASN A 830 31.97 8.73 43.50
CA ASN A 830 31.54 9.98 42.88
C ASN A 830 32.24 11.17 43.55
N ASN A 831 32.51 12.22 42.78
CA ASN A 831 33.31 13.40 43.15
C ASN A 831 34.79 13.10 43.50
N SER A 832 35.71 13.88 42.93
CA SER A 832 37.14 13.87 43.34
C SER A 832 37.40 14.16 44.82
N SER A 833 36.42 14.76 45.52
CA SER A 833 36.42 15.05 46.96
C SER A 833 35.67 14.00 47.81
N CYS A 834 35.13 12.95 47.16
CA CYS A 834 34.31 11.89 47.77
C CYS A 834 32.96 12.35 48.37
N GLU A 835 32.55 13.60 48.11
CA GLU A 835 31.22 14.11 48.49
C GLU A 835 30.15 13.47 47.58
N GLN A 836 29.30 12.59 48.12
CA GLN A 836 28.33 11.83 47.32
C GLN A 836 27.03 12.61 46.99
N PHE A 837 26.73 13.70 47.72
CA PHE A 837 25.48 14.46 47.63
C PHE A 837 25.73 15.98 47.63
N ASP A 838 25.13 16.72 46.69
CA ASP A 838 25.01 18.19 46.78
C ASP A 838 23.82 18.60 47.67
N ASP A 839 23.95 18.42 48.99
CA ASP A 839 22.90 18.81 49.94
C ASP A 839 22.89 20.34 50.23
N SER A 840 23.33 21.18 49.29
CA SER A 840 23.32 22.65 49.43
C SER A 840 21.92 23.23 49.69
N TRP A 841 20.87 22.51 49.30
CA TRP A 841 19.46 22.85 49.54
C TRP A 841 18.85 22.24 50.82
N ASN A 842 19.55 21.33 51.51
CA ASN A 842 19.04 20.50 52.62
C ASN A 842 17.86 19.60 52.17
N SER A 843 17.95 19.04 50.95
CA SER A 843 16.87 18.31 50.30
C SER A 843 16.97 16.79 50.44
N PHE A 844 18.16 16.22 50.71
CA PHE A 844 18.33 14.76 50.79
C PHE A 844 17.97 14.20 52.17
N THR A 845 16.67 14.22 52.50
CA THR A 845 16.19 13.85 53.85
C THR A 845 15.82 12.36 54.04
N LYS A 846 15.70 11.59 52.95
CA LYS A 846 15.24 10.18 52.96
C LYS A 846 16.26 9.17 52.43
N VAL A 847 17.53 9.32 52.80
CA VAL A 847 18.60 8.38 52.41
C VAL A 847 18.71 7.24 53.43
N ASN A 848 18.19 6.04 53.15
CA ASN A 848 18.18 4.89 54.08
C ASN A 848 18.61 3.57 53.41
N TYR A 849 19.27 2.67 54.13
CA TYR A 849 19.74 1.35 53.66
C TYR A 849 20.71 1.40 52.46
N ASN A 850 21.41 2.51 52.23
CA ASN A 850 22.35 2.65 51.10
C ASN A 850 23.79 2.36 51.53
N CYS A 851 24.61 1.82 50.64
CA CYS A 851 26.07 1.84 50.75
C CYS A 851 26.56 3.20 50.25
N VAL A 852 27.15 4.02 51.13
CA VAL A 852 27.54 5.39 50.80
C VAL A 852 28.96 5.67 51.27
N GLN A 853 29.84 6.09 50.37
CA GLN A 853 31.20 6.45 50.74
C GLN A 853 31.23 7.51 51.85
N ASP A 854 32.06 7.28 52.88
CA ASP A 854 32.19 8.08 54.12
C ASP A 854 30.90 8.18 54.98
N GLY A 855 29.78 7.60 54.52
CA GLY A 855 28.51 7.46 55.23
C GLY A 855 27.58 8.68 55.16
N TYR A 856 26.27 8.43 55.30
CA TYR A 856 25.24 9.49 55.29
C TYR A 856 24.18 9.29 56.37
N ASN A 857 23.57 10.39 56.84
CA ASN A 857 22.55 10.37 57.90
C ASN A 857 21.29 9.61 57.46
N GLY A 858 21.03 8.47 58.09
CA GLY A 858 19.83 7.66 57.82
C GLY A 858 19.76 6.37 58.61
N THR A 859 18.72 5.59 58.36
CA THR A 859 18.57 4.24 58.92
C THR A 859 19.27 3.23 58.02
N GLY A 860 20.11 2.35 58.57
CA GLY A 860 20.67 1.22 57.82
C GLY A 860 21.75 1.55 56.78
N ASN A 861 22.16 2.81 56.60
CA ASN A 861 23.25 3.14 55.66
C ASN A 861 24.59 2.53 56.12
N ILE A 862 25.37 2.01 55.16
CA ILE A 862 26.67 1.35 55.37
C ILE A 862 27.78 2.23 54.76
N PRO A 863 28.88 2.52 55.49
CA PRO A 863 29.98 3.39 54.99
C PRO A 863 31.13 2.62 54.32
N ASP A 864 31.08 1.29 54.36
CA ASP A 864 32.17 0.42 53.90
C ASP A 864 32.27 0.41 52.36
N ASN A 865 33.39 -0.10 51.84
CA ASN A 865 33.57 -0.28 50.40
C ASN A 865 32.63 -1.38 49.89
N PRO A 866 31.96 -1.20 48.73
CA PRO A 866 31.00 -2.19 48.20
C PRO A 866 31.62 -3.51 47.77
N GLN A 867 32.95 -3.59 47.57
CA GLN A 867 33.69 -4.77 47.12
C GLN A 867 33.12 -5.35 45.81
N PHE A 868 33.47 -4.69 44.70
CA PHE A 868 33.15 -5.16 43.35
C PHE A 868 34.16 -6.17 42.80
N VAL A 869 33.77 -6.94 41.78
CA VAL A 869 34.63 -7.87 41.02
C VAL A 869 35.75 -7.12 40.26
N ASP A 870 35.44 -6.31 39.24
CA ASP A 870 36.42 -5.45 38.56
C ASP A 870 35.90 -4.07 38.13
N SER A 871 35.74 -3.20 39.13
CA SER A 871 35.39 -1.77 38.93
C SER A 871 36.40 -0.93 38.13
N VAL A 872 37.56 -1.48 37.70
CA VAL A 872 38.44 -0.77 36.76
C VAL A 872 37.90 -0.92 35.33
N ASN A 873 37.36 -2.10 35.00
CA ASN A 873 36.82 -2.46 33.70
C ASN A 873 35.28 -2.29 33.61
N ASP A 874 34.70 -1.49 34.50
CA ASP A 874 33.24 -1.22 34.64
C ASP A 874 32.38 -2.44 35.03
N ASP A 875 32.99 -3.45 35.64
CA ASP A 875 32.26 -4.54 36.28
C ASP A 875 31.93 -4.18 37.74
N TYR A 876 30.63 -4.13 38.03
CA TYR A 876 30.07 -3.68 39.30
C TYR A 876 29.24 -4.75 40.04
N HIS A 877 29.45 -6.03 39.71
CA HIS A 877 28.98 -7.15 40.53
C HIS A 877 29.71 -7.19 41.89
N LEU A 878 29.04 -7.71 42.92
CA LEU A 878 29.55 -7.88 44.27
C LEU A 878 30.39 -9.16 44.40
N ILE A 879 31.51 -9.10 45.12
CA ILE A 879 32.20 -10.32 45.60
C ILE A 879 31.64 -10.79 46.95
N ALA A 880 31.83 -12.09 47.25
CA ALA A 880 31.32 -12.76 48.46
C ALA A 880 31.71 -12.11 49.81
N GLU A 881 32.79 -11.32 49.85
CA GLU A 881 33.20 -10.53 51.01
C GLU A 881 32.44 -9.20 51.20
N SER A 882 31.49 -8.85 50.33
CA SER A 882 30.78 -7.57 50.39
C SER A 882 29.83 -7.45 51.59
N ASN A 883 29.88 -6.29 52.26
CA ASN A 883 28.90 -5.90 53.28
C ASN A 883 27.57 -5.39 52.69
N CYS A 884 27.41 -5.39 51.36
CA CYS A 884 26.15 -5.03 50.67
C CYS A 884 25.17 -6.21 50.55
N ILE A 885 25.68 -7.45 50.70
CA ILE A 885 24.91 -8.69 50.61
C ILE A 885 23.95 -8.83 51.81
N ASP A 886 22.72 -9.31 51.57
CA ASP A 886 21.61 -9.43 52.54
C ASP A 886 21.20 -8.09 53.24
N ALA A 887 21.73 -6.94 52.82
CA ALA A 887 21.69 -5.69 53.59
C ALA A 887 20.63 -4.66 53.15
N GLY A 888 20.00 -4.87 52.01
CA GLY A 888 18.98 -4.01 51.40
C GLY A 888 17.61 -4.11 52.06
N ASN A 889 16.65 -3.34 51.55
CA ASN A 889 15.32 -3.20 52.16
C ASN A 889 14.19 -3.82 51.33
N GLN A 890 13.96 -5.11 51.56
CA GLN A 890 12.88 -5.93 51.00
C GLN A 890 11.45 -5.33 51.05
N LEU A 891 11.20 -4.28 51.84
CA LEU A 891 9.87 -3.63 51.86
C LEU A 891 9.59 -2.74 50.64
N PHE A 892 10.61 -2.50 49.80
CA PHE A 892 10.50 -1.66 48.59
C PHE A 892 10.57 -2.48 47.30
N THR A 893 11.02 -3.74 47.35
CA THR A 893 11.10 -4.69 46.23
C THR A 893 9.88 -5.62 46.21
N THR A 894 9.41 -6.00 45.02
CA THR A 894 8.36 -7.01 44.81
C THR A 894 8.91 -8.32 44.26
N SER A 895 8.23 -9.45 44.50
CA SER A 895 8.66 -10.80 44.06
C SER A 895 8.42 -11.08 42.56
N THR A 896 8.57 -10.04 41.74
CA THR A 896 8.47 -10.03 40.27
C THR A 896 9.44 -9.01 39.65
N GLU A 897 10.33 -8.43 40.46
CA GLU A 897 11.42 -7.58 40.01
C GLU A 897 12.70 -8.41 39.86
N THR A 898 13.51 -8.02 38.89
CA THR A 898 14.81 -8.63 38.60
C THR A 898 15.94 -7.61 38.71
N ASP A 899 17.13 -8.04 39.13
CA ASP A 899 18.36 -7.23 39.17
C ASP A 899 18.86 -6.83 37.77
N ILE A 900 20.01 -6.17 37.69
CA ILE A 900 20.59 -5.61 36.46
C ILE A 900 20.82 -6.67 35.35
N ASP A 901 21.09 -7.92 35.70
CA ASP A 901 21.40 -9.00 34.74
C ASP A 901 20.17 -9.84 34.37
N GLY A 902 19.20 -9.99 35.29
CA GLY A 902 17.89 -10.59 35.02
C GLY A 902 17.37 -11.56 36.08
N GLU A 903 18.07 -11.73 37.19
CA GLU A 903 17.81 -12.71 38.24
C GLU A 903 16.77 -12.21 39.26
N ASP A 904 16.10 -13.15 39.96
CA ASP A 904 15.07 -12.86 40.97
C ASP A 904 15.62 -11.96 42.10
N ARG A 905 15.17 -10.69 42.18
CA ARG A 905 15.67 -9.65 43.10
C ARG A 905 15.32 -9.84 44.59
N ILE A 906 14.99 -11.06 45.02
CA ILE A 906 14.70 -11.42 46.42
C ILE A 906 15.26 -12.81 46.72
N ILE A 907 16.59 -12.93 46.82
CA ILE A 907 17.24 -14.21 47.14
C ILE A 907 16.98 -14.55 48.62
N ASN A 908 16.48 -15.77 48.88
CA ASN A 908 16.17 -16.32 50.22
C ASN A 908 15.25 -15.47 51.13
N GLY A 909 14.63 -14.40 50.64
CA GLY A 909 13.84 -13.45 51.43
C GLY A 909 14.63 -12.26 51.98
N CYS A 910 15.84 -12.02 51.47
CA CYS A 910 16.61 -10.79 51.62
C CYS A 910 16.60 -10.01 50.29
N VAL A 911 17.32 -8.89 50.25
CA VAL A 911 17.64 -8.10 49.04
C VAL A 911 19.00 -7.45 49.29
N ASP A 912 19.85 -7.34 48.28
CA ASP A 912 21.16 -6.71 48.37
C ASP A 912 21.09 -5.17 48.25
N ILE A 913 22.21 -4.50 48.52
CA ILE A 913 22.40 -3.07 48.24
C ILE A 913 23.19 -2.93 46.95
N GLY A 914 22.62 -2.22 45.96
CA GLY A 914 23.18 -2.10 44.60
C GLY A 914 22.18 -2.59 43.55
N ALA A 915 22.61 -2.63 42.29
CA ALA A 915 21.79 -3.08 41.16
C ALA A 915 21.94 -4.57 40.83
N ASP A 916 23.05 -5.18 41.24
CA ASP A 916 23.30 -6.64 41.30
C ASP A 916 22.67 -7.22 42.59
N GLU A 917 22.35 -8.51 42.59
CA GLU A 917 21.93 -9.31 43.74
C GLU A 917 22.76 -10.60 43.80
N PHE A 918 23.70 -10.66 44.75
CA PHE A 918 24.79 -11.62 44.71
C PHE A 918 24.32 -13.09 44.71
N GLN A 919 24.64 -13.82 43.66
CA GLN A 919 24.42 -15.27 43.52
C GLN A 919 25.62 -16.07 44.09
N PRO A 920 25.59 -16.55 45.36
CA PRO A 920 26.69 -17.34 45.93
C PRO A 920 26.87 -18.74 45.32
N TYR A 921 25.99 -19.13 44.41
CA TYR A 921 26.01 -20.43 43.72
C TYR A 921 25.05 -20.40 42.53
N ASP A 922 25.59 -20.40 41.30
CA ASP A 922 24.79 -20.74 40.12
C ASP A 922 24.19 -22.15 40.30
N LEU A 923 22.85 -22.22 40.25
CA LEU A 923 22.10 -23.46 40.46
C LEU A 923 22.00 -24.33 39.19
N THR A 924 22.41 -23.82 38.04
CA THR A 924 22.55 -24.59 36.78
C THR A 924 23.87 -25.36 36.74
N GLY A 925 24.97 -24.71 37.18
CA GLY A 925 26.33 -25.25 37.16
C GLY A 925 27.09 -24.94 35.87
N GLU A 926 26.76 -23.85 35.22
CA GLU A 926 27.35 -23.35 33.97
C GLU A 926 28.38 -22.25 34.23
N ASN A 927 28.26 -21.47 35.32
CA ASN A 927 29.37 -20.67 35.87
C ASN A 927 30.29 -21.57 36.72
N GLN A 928 31.51 -21.83 36.23
CA GLN A 928 32.52 -22.67 36.89
C GLN A 928 33.64 -21.84 37.54
N THR A 929 33.86 -20.61 37.08
CA THR A 929 34.88 -19.69 37.61
C THR A 929 34.48 -19.04 38.92
N GLN A 930 33.17 -18.92 39.17
CA GLN A 930 32.53 -18.21 40.29
C GLN A 930 32.75 -16.68 40.24
N ASP A 931 32.85 -16.12 39.03
CA ASP A 931 33.06 -14.68 38.78
C ASP A 931 31.77 -13.86 38.52
N GLY A 932 30.61 -14.52 38.44
CA GLY A 932 29.31 -13.92 38.08
C GLY A 932 28.87 -14.23 36.64
N PHE A 933 29.80 -14.33 35.69
CA PHE A 933 29.50 -14.45 34.26
C PHE A 933 29.54 -15.90 33.74
N ILE A 934 28.76 -16.21 32.69
CA ILE A 934 28.91 -17.46 31.92
C ILE A 934 29.72 -17.16 30.67
N ASN A 935 31.05 -17.30 30.77
CA ASN A 935 32.01 -16.89 29.75
C ASN A 935 32.89 -18.05 29.25
N PHE A 936 33.90 -17.77 28.43
CA PHE A 936 34.77 -18.82 27.85
C PHE A 936 35.58 -19.57 28.93
N LEU A 937 35.95 -18.88 30.01
CA LEU A 937 36.81 -19.42 31.06
C LEU A 937 36.10 -20.50 31.89
N ASP A 938 34.77 -20.46 31.99
CA ASP A 938 33.95 -21.46 32.69
C ASP A 938 33.99 -22.82 32.00
N TYR A 939 33.83 -22.83 30.68
CA TYR A 939 33.89 -24.06 29.89
C TYR A 939 35.32 -24.58 29.71
N ALA A 940 36.34 -23.71 29.82
CA ALA A 940 37.75 -24.10 29.77
C ALA A 940 38.19 -25.02 30.94
N VAL A 941 37.40 -25.13 32.01
CA VAL A 941 37.67 -26.04 33.15
C VAL A 941 37.55 -27.53 32.77
N TYR A 942 36.94 -27.86 31.62
CA TYR A 942 36.68 -29.24 31.18
C TYR A 942 37.77 -29.87 30.30
N VAL A 943 38.87 -29.18 30.01
CA VAL A 943 39.93 -29.63 29.09
C VAL A 943 40.90 -30.63 29.77
N GLU A 944 41.13 -31.81 29.18
CA GLU A 944 41.96 -32.88 29.79
C GLU A 944 43.48 -32.76 29.52
N ASP A 945 43.94 -31.97 28.54
CA ASP A 945 45.34 -31.98 28.07
C ASP A 945 46.20 -30.78 28.52
N GLY A 946 45.57 -29.64 28.83
CA GLY A 946 46.20 -28.48 29.47
C GLY A 946 46.81 -27.44 28.53
N ASN A 947 46.40 -27.38 27.25
CA ASN A 947 46.57 -26.19 26.41
C ASN A 947 45.19 -25.59 26.07
N ILE A 948 45.17 -24.52 25.27
CA ILE A 948 43.94 -23.98 24.67
C ILE A 948 44.22 -23.83 23.17
N ASP A 949 43.43 -24.48 22.32
CA ASP A 949 43.55 -24.36 20.86
C ASP A 949 42.22 -24.11 20.11
N PHE A 950 42.23 -24.32 18.80
CA PHE A 950 41.09 -24.05 17.91
C PHE A 950 39.96 -25.07 18.05
N GLU A 951 40.25 -26.31 18.44
CA GLU A 951 39.23 -27.33 18.69
C GLU A 951 38.47 -27.04 20.00
N ASP A 952 39.14 -26.52 21.04
CA ASP A 952 38.49 -26.03 22.28
C ASP A 952 37.53 -24.86 22.01
N PHE A 953 37.94 -23.91 21.16
CA PHE A 953 37.09 -22.78 20.76
C PHE A 953 35.83 -23.25 20.02
N ALA A 954 35.93 -24.28 19.18
CA ALA A 954 34.78 -24.89 18.52
C ALA A 954 33.86 -25.62 19.52
N VAL A 955 34.41 -26.28 20.55
CA VAL A 955 33.62 -26.90 21.63
C VAL A 955 32.86 -25.83 22.42
N PHE A 956 33.49 -24.73 22.81
CA PHE A 956 32.81 -23.60 23.46
C PHE A 956 31.63 -23.09 22.62
N CYS A 957 31.84 -22.82 21.33
CA CYS A 957 30.74 -22.42 20.44
C CYS A 957 29.61 -23.47 20.40
N SER A 958 29.93 -24.77 20.35
CA SER A 958 28.93 -25.83 20.27
C SER A 958 28.02 -25.98 21.51
N TYR A 959 28.46 -25.50 22.68
CA TYR A 959 27.63 -25.45 23.90
C TYR A 959 26.94 -24.09 24.06
N TRP A 960 27.66 -22.99 23.83
CA TRP A 960 27.15 -21.62 24.00
C TRP A 960 26.07 -21.22 22.97
N LEU A 961 25.90 -22.01 21.91
CA LEU A 961 24.85 -21.84 20.89
C LEU A 961 23.60 -22.71 21.11
N THR A 962 23.59 -23.65 22.07
CA THR A 962 22.40 -24.52 22.30
C THR A 962 21.37 -23.89 23.24
N PRO A 963 20.09 -23.69 22.83
CA PRO A 963 19.04 -23.22 23.73
C PRO A 963 18.73 -24.23 24.85
N SER A 964 18.72 -23.76 26.10
CA SER A 964 18.61 -24.58 27.31
C SER A 964 17.26 -25.29 27.50
N ASP A 965 16.23 -24.94 26.73
CA ASP A 965 14.87 -25.51 26.82
C ASP A 965 14.72 -26.94 26.27
N TRP A 966 15.72 -27.51 25.57
CA TRP A 966 15.57 -28.85 24.94
C TRP A 966 15.77 -30.04 25.90
N GLN A 967 15.15 -30.02 27.09
CA GLN A 967 14.98 -31.18 27.98
C GLN A 967 13.92 -32.18 27.42
N GLY A 968 14.08 -32.57 26.14
CA GLY A 968 12.95 -32.92 25.27
C GLY A 968 12.95 -34.28 24.56
N ILE A 969 14.06 -35.02 24.45
CA ILE A 969 14.12 -36.43 23.99
C ILE A 969 15.35 -37.10 24.63
N GLY A 970 15.17 -38.28 25.22
CA GLY A 970 16.27 -39.02 25.86
C GLY A 970 16.50 -40.40 25.25
N GLY A 971 17.75 -40.86 25.23
CA GLY A 971 18.06 -42.29 25.14
C GLY A 971 19.31 -42.68 24.35
N SER A 972 20.39 -43.01 25.08
CA SER A 972 21.52 -43.88 24.69
C SER A 972 22.29 -43.52 23.40
N GLY A 973 23.57 -43.19 23.55
CA GLY A 973 24.46 -42.87 22.43
C GLY A 973 24.71 -44.03 21.45
N ALA A 974 25.01 -43.65 20.20
CA ALA A 974 25.49 -44.53 19.14
C ALA A 974 26.71 -43.89 18.48
N TYR A 975 27.80 -44.66 18.35
CA TYR A 975 28.94 -44.28 17.51
C TYR A 975 28.55 -44.45 16.04
N PHE A 976 28.78 -43.44 15.21
CA PHE A 976 28.52 -43.48 13.77
C PHE A 976 29.82 -43.36 12.96
N GLU A 977 30.55 -44.47 12.89
CA GLU A 977 31.44 -44.73 11.74
C GLU A 977 30.59 -45.32 10.58
N ASP A 978 31.08 -45.19 9.34
CA ASP A 978 30.44 -45.63 8.07
C ASP A 978 29.14 -44.89 7.62
N THR A 979 29.26 -43.63 7.19
CA THR A 979 28.35 -43.01 6.19
C THR A 979 29.12 -42.40 5.00
N PRO A 980 28.58 -42.39 3.76
CA PRO A 980 29.27 -41.81 2.61
C PRO A 980 29.31 -40.28 2.63
N TYR A 981 30.41 -39.70 2.14
CA TYR A 981 30.71 -38.26 2.11
C TYR A 981 29.59 -37.38 1.52
N GLU A 982 28.90 -37.87 0.47
CA GLU A 982 27.80 -37.15 -0.20
C GLU A 982 26.53 -37.03 0.66
N CYS A 983 26.34 -37.89 1.68
CA CYS A 983 25.28 -37.71 2.70
C CYS A 983 25.72 -36.80 3.85
N GLN A 984 27.02 -36.67 4.12
CA GLN A 984 27.51 -35.78 5.18
C GLN A 984 27.34 -34.31 4.80
N GLN A 985 27.55 -33.95 3.52
CA GLN A 985 27.30 -32.58 3.06
C GLN A 985 25.83 -32.15 3.21
N GLN A 986 24.86 -33.01 2.93
CA GLN A 986 23.44 -32.66 3.10
C GLN A 986 23.03 -32.49 4.57
N MET A 987 23.62 -33.24 5.50
CA MET A 987 23.35 -33.02 6.94
C MET A 987 24.09 -31.79 7.49
N MET A 988 25.23 -31.40 6.92
CA MET A 988 25.96 -30.19 7.34
C MET A 988 25.35 -28.91 6.76
N MET A 989 24.75 -28.96 5.56
CA MET A 989 23.95 -27.85 5.03
C MET A 989 22.67 -27.64 5.86
N GLY A 990 21.94 -28.71 6.22
CA GLY A 990 20.75 -28.63 7.07
C GLY A 990 20.99 -28.21 8.53
N PHE A 991 22.24 -27.96 8.94
CA PHE A 991 22.58 -27.27 10.19
C PHE A 991 23.00 -25.81 9.98
N MET A 992 23.58 -25.47 8.81
CA MET A 992 23.81 -24.06 8.44
C MET A 992 22.50 -23.32 8.15
N GLU A 993 21.46 -24.03 7.72
CA GLU A 993 20.09 -23.52 7.48
C GLU A 993 19.29 -23.17 8.76
N LEU A 994 19.87 -23.32 9.97
CA LEU A 994 19.20 -23.02 11.26
C LEU A 994 19.87 -21.94 12.12
N GLU A 995 21.10 -21.52 11.80
CA GLU A 995 21.79 -20.42 12.50
C GLU A 995 21.97 -19.17 11.62
N SER A 996 21.56 -19.22 10.34
CA SER A 996 21.57 -18.07 9.43
C SER A 996 20.46 -17.04 9.71
N GLU A 997 19.45 -17.37 10.52
CA GLU A 997 18.27 -16.51 10.77
C GLU A 997 18.53 -15.31 11.70
N GLN A 998 19.72 -15.16 12.32
CA GLN A 998 19.98 -14.10 13.32
C GLN A 998 21.30 -13.31 13.16
N MET A 999 22.07 -13.48 12.08
CA MET A 999 23.35 -12.74 11.90
C MET A 999 23.63 -12.33 10.45
N MET A 1000 23.25 -11.10 10.06
CA MET A 1000 24.03 -10.26 9.13
C MET A 1000 23.66 -8.77 9.29
N ILE A 1001 24.46 -8.03 10.07
CA ILE A 1001 24.47 -6.56 10.11
C ILE A 1001 25.94 -6.10 10.10
N ALA A 1002 26.19 -4.94 9.48
CA ALA A 1002 27.46 -4.22 9.30
C ALA A 1002 28.36 -4.69 8.12
N GLU A 1003 28.49 -3.82 7.13
CA GLU A 1003 29.74 -3.71 6.35
C GLU A 1003 30.88 -3.29 7.30
N PRO A 1004 32.12 -3.81 7.12
CA PRO A 1004 33.26 -3.36 7.90
C PRO A 1004 33.74 -1.98 7.46
N GLU A 1005 34.17 -1.14 8.40
CA GLU A 1005 35.01 0.01 8.07
C GLU A 1005 36.34 -0.44 7.43
N PRO A 1006 36.94 0.37 6.55
CA PRO A 1006 38.28 0.09 6.05
C PRO A 1006 39.26 0.04 7.23
N VAL A 1007 39.93 -1.10 7.40
CA VAL A 1007 40.88 -1.31 8.50
C VAL A 1007 41.99 -0.26 8.42
N ASP A 1008 42.14 0.54 9.47
CA ASP A 1008 43.29 1.44 9.62
C ASP A 1008 44.56 0.60 9.80
N ILE A 1009 45.25 0.34 8.69
CA ILE A 1009 46.48 -0.45 8.63
C ILE A 1009 47.59 0.23 9.45
N GLU A 1010 47.67 1.57 9.47
CA GLU A 1010 48.65 2.28 10.29
C GLU A 1010 48.37 2.04 11.79
N MET A 1011 47.11 2.12 12.24
CA MET A 1011 46.74 1.82 13.63
C MET A 1011 46.95 0.34 13.98
N LEU A 1012 46.59 -0.59 13.10
CA LEU A 1012 46.76 -2.03 13.32
C LEU A 1012 48.24 -2.45 13.41
N VAL A 1013 49.08 -1.91 12.52
CA VAL A 1013 50.53 -2.15 12.53
C VAL A 1013 51.18 -1.53 13.78
N ASN A 1014 50.79 -0.31 14.17
CA ASN A 1014 51.26 0.29 15.43
C ASN A 1014 50.83 -0.52 16.66
N TRP A 1015 49.61 -1.10 16.67
CA TRP A 1015 49.15 -1.97 17.75
C TRP A 1015 49.96 -3.27 17.83
N LEU A 1016 50.24 -3.92 16.69
CA LEU A 1016 51.09 -5.12 16.64
C LEU A 1016 52.52 -4.81 17.13
N ASP A 1017 53.10 -3.68 16.74
CA ASP A 1017 54.42 -3.25 17.19
C ASP A 1017 54.48 -2.95 18.70
N ASP A 1018 53.40 -2.44 19.32
CA ASP A 1018 53.30 -2.27 20.77
C ASP A 1018 53.10 -3.64 21.48
N LEU A 1019 52.26 -4.51 20.94
CA LEU A 1019 51.98 -5.85 21.45
C LEU A 1019 53.28 -6.68 21.52
N TRP A 1020 54.09 -6.70 20.46
CA TRP A 1020 55.40 -7.37 20.44
C TRP A 1020 56.44 -6.73 21.38
N GLN A 1021 56.29 -5.45 21.73
CA GLN A 1021 57.16 -4.75 22.68
C GLN A 1021 56.75 -4.95 24.15
N ASN A 1022 55.47 -5.13 24.44
CA ASN A 1022 54.95 -5.19 25.81
C ASN A 1022 54.62 -6.62 26.27
N ASP A 1023 54.14 -7.50 25.40
CA ASP A 1023 53.71 -8.86 25.76
C ASP A 1023 54.87 -9.87 25.86
N GLU A 1024 55.01 -10.58 26.98
CA GLU A 1024 56.05 -11.61 27.16
C GLU A 1024 55.62 -13.01 26.69
N GLU A 1025 54.33 -13.32 26.59
CA GLU A 1025 53.84 -14.63 26.15
C GLU A 1025 53.91 -14.78 24.62
N ILE A 1026 53.56 -13.73 23.86
CA ILE A 1026 53.66 -13.72 22.39
C ILE A 1026 55.11 -13.90 21.92
N ARG A 1027 56.08 -13.29 22.61
CA ARG A 1027 57.52 -13.49 22.35
C ARG A 1027 58.04 -14.88 22.75
N ASN A 1028 57.26 -15.65 23.51
CA ASN A 1028 57.54 -17.05 23.84
C ASN A 1028 56.79 -18.04 22.94
N SER A 1029 55.73 -17.60 22.23
CA SER A 1029 54.92 -18.47 21.34
C SER A 1029 55.34 -18.44 19.87
N MET A 1030 55.94 -17.35 19.37
CA MET A 1030 56.45 -17.24 17.99
C MET A 1030 57.81 -16.53 17.90
N THR A 1031 58.53 -16.71 16.79
CA THR A 1031 59.83 -16.04 16.57
C THR A 1031 59.69 -14.64 15.97
N GLU A 1032 60.70 -13.80 16.19
CA GLU A 1032 60.78 -12.43 15.62
C GLU A 1032 60.70 -12.41 14.08
N GLU A 1033 61.19 -13.46 13.41
CA GLU A 1033 61.11 -13.59 11.95
C GLU A 1033 59.68 -13.96 11.49
N GLU A 1034 58.95 -14.78 12.25
CA GLU A 1034 57.54 -15.10 11.97
C GLU A 1034 56.63 -13.89 12.24
N PHE A 1035 56.84 -13.19 13.37
CA PHE A 1035 56.12 -11.95 13.70
C PHE A 1035 56.36 -10.85 12.65
N LEU A 1036 57.61 -10.61 12.23
CA LEU A 1036 57.90 -9.60 11.21
C LEU A 1036 57.29 -9.96 9.84
N ASN A 1037 57.27 -11.24 9.45
CA ASN A 1037 56.60 -11.65 8.22
C ASN A 1037 55.07 -11.45 8.30
N PHE A 1038 54.45 -11.70 9.46
CA PHE A 1038 53.02 -11.44 9.69
C PHE A 1038 52.70 -9.94 9.68
N ARG A 1039 53.45 -9.11 10.42
CA ARG A 1039 53.34 -7.65 10.44
C ARG A 1039 53.45 -7.05 9.03
N ASN A 1040 54.48 -7.44 8.28
CA ASN A 1040 54.72 -6.88 6.95
C ASN A 1040 53.64 -7.32 5.93
N ALA A 1041 53.08 -8.52 6.09
CA ALA A 1041 51.95 -8.98 5.25
C ALA A 1041 50.63 -8.24 5.55
N ILE A 1042 50.54 -7.50 6.65
CA ILE A 1042 49.45 -6.57 6.97
C ILE A 1042 49.80 -5.16 6.47
N GLU A 1043 51.05 -4.72 6.60
CA GLU A 1043 51.54 -3.43 6.06
C GLU A 1043 51.53 -3.38 4.52
N GLU A 1044 51.59 -4.53 3.82
CA GLU A 1044 51.40 -4.66 2.36
C GLU A 1044 49.92 -4.67 1.90
N LEU A 1045 48.95 -4.30 2.77
CA LEU A 1045 47.52 -4.16 2.44
C LEU A 1045 47.08 -2.70 2.16
N GLU A 1046 48.02 -1.74 2.15
CA GLU A 1046 47.82 -0.31 1.82
C GLU A 1046 47.89 -0.01 0.30
#